data_AF-A0A950J1A1-F1
#
_entry.id   AF-A0A950J1A1-F1
#
_cell.length_a   1.000
_cell.length_b   1.000
_cell.length_c   1.000
_cell.angle_alpha   90.00
_cell.angle_beta   90.00
_cell.angle_gamma   90.00
#
_symmetry.space_group_name_H-M   'P 1'
#
loop_
_entity.id
_entity.type
_entity.pdbx_description
1 polymer ?
#
loop_
_entity_poly.entity_id
_entity_poly.type
_entity_poly.pdbx_seq_one_letter_code
_entity_poly.pdbx_strand_id
1 'polypeptide(L)'
;GPPGSPEEDGDRFIEIWNNVFMQFNRDESGTMHPLPKPSVDTGMGLERISAVLQHVHANYEIDLFQNLLKAAARETGVAFSMDVPSLKVIADHIRACSFLIADGVIPSNDGRGYVLRRIIRRAIRHGYKLGQKGLFFHKLVADLAEEMGQAYPELRQKQAEIEDTLRQEELRFAETLDKGMALLETALAANSKQLDGETAFKLYDTFGFPLDLTADICREREVAVDQDGFDKAMEAQRERARASSSFKMAGNVDYSGADTVFNGYESTSVDAKVLALYKGNEAVQQLEAGDEGIVVLDNTAFYAEGGGQVGDVGEISAQGGVSALFDVADTQKVQAAVFGHKGRLARGSLKVGDSVTATIDLHQRAATARNHSATHLLHAALRHVLGEHVAQKGSLVNPERARFDFAHNEPVSAEQIAEVERIVNRVVIHNVEVSVGHMSYDDAIKAGAIALFGEKYGDTVRVLKMGDFSTELCGGTHVKRTGDIGLFKIIAETGVAAGVRRIEAVTGEGAVALVQAQDGELKAAAAIAQAQPGELLSKLEKLQAELKATQKQAQQLKGQLALGQLDQLLASQQQSINGVSCLISKIEDIDAATLRDMSDKLMDKLESGVALLACVADGKVSLIARVSKDLTGKVKAGELVNQVALQVGGKGGGRPDMAQAGGTQPENLAAALESLPAWLGGKL
;
A
#
# COMPACT_ATOMS: atom_id res chain seq x y z
N GLY A 1 -6.39 48.33 22.00
CA GLY A 1 -5.82 49.27 21.02
C GLY A 1 -6.64 49.29 19.75
N PRO A 2 -6.37 50.21 18.80
CA PRO A 2 -6.85 50.12 17.41
C PRO A 2 -6.32 48.85 16.72
N PRO A 3 -7.02 48.32 15.68
CA PRO A 3 -6.54 47.17 14.93
C PRO A 3 -5.12 47.35 14.37
N GLY A 4 -4.24 46.38 14.63
CA GLY A 4 -2.83 46.38 14.23
C GLY A 4 -1.86 47.07 15.19
N SER A 5 -2.31 47.51 16.38
CA SER A 5 -1.43 48.11 17.38
C SER A 5 -0.88 47.10 18.39
N PRO A 6 0.29 47.35 19.02
CA PRO A 6 0.85 46.47 20.05
C PRO A 6 -0.03 46.31 21.31
N GLU A 7 -1.03 47.17 21.47
CA GLU A 7 -1.96 47.21 22.59
C GLU A 7 -3.34 46.61 22.23
N GLU A 8 -3.46 45.91 21.10
CA GLU A 8 -4.71 45.30 20.64
C GLU A 8 -5.06 44.03 21.44
N ASP A 9 -6.07 44.14 22.31
CA ASP A 9 -6.63 43.00 23.08
C ASP A 9 -7.58 42.09 22.26
N GLY A 10 -7.69 42.27 20.94
CA GLY A 10 -8.39 41.37 20.01
C GLY A 10 -9.94 41.34 20.05
N ASP A 11 -10.57 41.68 21.17
CA ASP A 11 -12.02 41.44 21.38
C ASP A 11 -12.96 42.64 21.11
N ARG A 12 -12.42 43.83 20.78
CA ARG A 12 -13.25 45.06 20.62
C ARG A 12 -13.72 45.35 19.19
N PHE A 13 -12.98 44.90 18.17
CA PHE A 13 -13.24 45.24 16.77
C PHE A 13 -13.24 43.96 15.92
N ILE A 14 -14.20 43.83 15.00
CA ILE A 14 -14.30 42.70 14.07
C ILE A 14 -14.07 43.22 12.66
N GLU A 15 -13.10 42.63 11.97
CA GLU A 15 -12.87 42.87 10.53
C GLU A 15 -13.99 42.23 9.72
N ILE A 16 -14.83 43.02 9.05
CA ILE A 16 -15.94 42.50 8.22
C ILE A 16 -15.63 42.52 6.72
N TRP A 17 -14.65 43.33 6.30
CA TRP A 17 -14.30 43.54 4.90
C TRP A 17 -12.85 44.00 4.76
N ASN A 18 -12.09 43.35 3.88
CA ASN A 18 -10.76 43.75 3.44
C ASN A 18 -10.76 44.19 1.96
N ASN A 19 -10.06 45.27 1.64
CA ASN A 19 -9.87 45.80 0.28
C ASN A 19 -8.38 45.97 -0.01
N VAL A 20 -7.81 45.04 -0.75
CA VAL A 20 -6.39 44.97 -1.09
C VAL A 20 -6.17 45.52 -2.49
N PHE A 21 -5.29 46.51 -2.61
CA PHE A 21 -4.88 47.07 -3.89
C PHE A 21 -3.57 46.40 -4.31
N MET A 22 -3.67 45.36 -5.15
CA MET A 22 -2.52 44.59 -5.59
C MET A 22 -1.68 45.41 -6.58
N GLN A 23 -0.45 45.70 -6.18
CA GLN A 23 0.48 46.54 -6.96
C GLN A 23 1.79 45.84 -7.32
N PHE A 24 2.15 44.75 -6.64
CA PHE A 24 3.46 44.11 -6.76
C PHE A 24 3.36 42.59 -6.82
N ASN A 25 4.30 41.96 -7.54
CA ASN A 25 4.58 40.53 -7.51
C ASN A 25 5.95 40.29 -6.85
N ARG A 26 6.05 39.32 -5.94
CA ARG A 26 7.30 38.97 -5.27
C ARG A 26 7.98 37.83 -6.02
N ASP A 27 9.22 38.03 -6.44
CA ASP A 27 10.02 36.95 -7.04
C ASP A 27 10.66 36.01 -6.00
N GLU A 28 11.33 34.97 -6.47
CA GLU A 28 12.01 33.97 -5.62
C GLU A 28 13.16 34.56 -4.78
N SER A 29 13.76 35.67 -5.21
CA SER A 29 14.76 36.40 -4.43
C SER A 29 14.13 37.27 -3.33
N GLY A 30 12.80 37.36 -3.31
CA GLY A 30 12.02 38.17 -2.40
C GLY A 30 11.82 39.61 -2.86
N THR A 31 12.27 39.97 -4.06
CA THR A 31 12.16 41.32 -4.63
C THR A 31 10.74 41.57 -5.14
N MET A 32 10.19 42.75 -4.83
CA MET A 32 8.86 43.16 -5.25
C MET A 32 8.92 43.90 -6.59
N HIS A 33 8.35 43.32 -7.64
CA HIS A 33 8.23 43.92 -8.97
C HIS A 33 6.84 44.51 -9.17
N PRO A 34 6.69 45.70 -9.77
CA PRO A 34 5.38 46.24 -10.12
C PRO A 34 4.58 45.27 -11.00
N LEU A 35 3.29 45.09 -10.69
CA LEU A 35 2.41 44.30 -11.53
C LEU A 35 2.19 45.03 -12.87
N PRO A 36 2.27 44.32 -14.02
CA PRO A 36 1.95 44.90 -15.32
C PRO A 36 0.53 45.45 -15.41
N LYS A 37 -0.39 44.87 -14.62
CA LYS A 37 -1.79 45.29 -14.47
C LYS A 37 -2.18 45.21 -12.99
N PRO A 38 -2.23 46.34 -12.28
CA PRO A 38 -2.74 46.38 -10.91
C PRO A 38 -4.22 45.97 -10.85
N SER A 39 -4.63 45.38 -9.73
CA SER A 39 -6.00 44.92 -9.50
C SER A 39 -6.45 45.22 -8.07
N VAL A 40 -7.77 45.17 -7.86
CA VAL A 40 -8.38 45.22 -6.53
C VAL A 40 -8.82 43.82 -6.16
N ASP A 41 -8.28 43.29 -5.08
CA ASP A 41 -8.71 42.05 -4.44
C ASP A 41 -9.52 42.42 -3.20
N THR A 42 -10.77 41.98 -3.15
CA THR A 42 -11.71 42.39 -2.10
C THR A 42 -12.33 41.16 -1.47
N GLY A 43 -12.32 41.12 -0.14
CA GLY A 43 -12.77 39.96 0.64
C GLY A 43 -13.73 40.42 1.73
N MET A 44 -15.01 40.07 1.58
CA MET A 44 -16.06 40.41 2.53
C MET A 44 -16.60 39.11 3.14
N GLY A 45 -16.40 38.93 4.45
CA GLY A 45 -16.74 37.69 5.13
C GLY A 45 -18.25 37.57 5.34
N LEU A 46 -18.92 36.68 4.60
CA LEU A 46 -20.38 36.51 4.65
C LEU A 46 -20.86 36.20 6.08
N GLU A 47 -20.24 35.25 6.76
CA GLU A 47 -20.61 34.85 8.12
C GLU A 47 -20.44 35.99 9.13
N ARG A 48 -19.42 36.84 8.96
CA ARG A 48 -19.19 38.00 9.82
C ARG A 48 -20.24 39.08 9.58
N ILE A 49 -20.66 39.29 8.33
CA ILE A 49 -21.77 40.21 8.02
C ILE A 49 -23.09 39.68 8.54
N SER A 50 -23.34 38.38 8.41
CA SER A 50 -24.53 37.74 8.98
C SER A 50 -24.57 37.94 10.50
N ALA A 51 -23.44 37.84 11.21
CA ALA A 51 -23.39 38.12 12.64
C ALA A 51 -23.80 39.56 12.97
N VAL A 52 -23.33 40.55 12.19
CA VAL A 52 -23.73 41.96 12.33
C VAL A 52 -25.23 42.14 12.06
N LEU A 53 -25.75 41.55 10.98
CA LEU A 53 -27.18 41.67 10.60
C LEU A 53 -28.11 40.97 11.58
N GLN A 54 -27.66 39.88 12.21
CA GLN A 54 -28.41 39.13 13.21
C GLN A 54 -28.20 39.67 14.64
N HIS A 55 -27.42 40.75 14.80
CA HIS A 55 -27.12 41.37 16.09
C HIS A 55 -26.45 40.42 17.11
N VAL A 56 -25.55 39.57 16.64
CA VAL A 56 -24.74 38.64 17.46
C VAL A 56 -23.24 38.96 17.35
N HIS A 57 -22.44 38.44 18.28
CA HIS A 57 -21.03 38.83 18.44
C HIS A 57 -20.04 37.83 17.85
N ALA A 58 -20.48 36.61 17.50
CA ALA A 58 -19.64 35.59 16.89
C ALA A 58 -20.33 34.90 15.71
N ASN A 59 -19.53 34.44 14.72
CA ASN A 59 -20.04 33.67 13.59
C ASN A 59 -20.82 32.42 14.03
N TYR A 60 -20.45 31.80 15.15
CA TYR A 60 -21.12 30.60 15.65
C TYR A 60 -22.54 30.87 16.21
N GLU A 61 -22.89 32.13 16.44
CA GLU A 61 -24.21 32.53 16.95
C GLU A 61 -25.23 32.75 15.84
N ILE A 62 -24.80 32.79 14.57
CA ILE A 62 -25.71 32.93 13.44
C ILE A 62 -26.51 31.64 13.22
N ASP A 63 -27.71 31.78 12.65
CA ASP A 63 -28.61 30.69 12.27
C ASP A 63 -27.92 29.49 11.62
N LEU A 64 -27.08 29.73 10.59
CA LEU A 64 -26.33 28.69 9.87
C LEU A 64 -25.52 27.78 10.82
N PHE A 65 -24.81 28.37 11.77
CA PHE A 65 -24.00 27.60 12.71
C PHE A 65 -24.82 27.04 13.86
N GLN A 66 -25.86 27.73 14.32
CA GLN A 66 -26.72 27.26 15.42
C GLN A 66 -27.36 25.90 15.11
N ASN A 67 -27.82 25.69 13.88
CA ASN A 67 -28.44 24.43 13.50
C ASN A 67 -27.42 23.30 13.41
N LEU A 68 -26.24 23.55 12.82
CA LEU A 68 -25.14 22.58 12.78
C LEU A 68 -24.57 22.25 14.18
N LEU A 69 -24.49 23.22 15.08
CA LEU A 69 -24.06 23.00 16.47
C LEU A 69 -25.06 22.12 17.25
N LYS A 70 -26.37 22.32 17.03
CA LYS A 70 -27.42 21.47 17.61
C LYS A 70 -27.35 20.04 17.04
N ALA A 71 -27.10 19.90 15.74
CA ALA A 71 -26.87 18.60 15.11
C ALA A 71 -25.62 17.90 15.68
N ALA A 72 -24.51 18.62 15.85
CA ALA A 72 -23.31 18.10 16.49
C ALA A 72 -23.57 17.67 17.94
N ALA A 73 -24.35 18.44 18.71
CA ALA A 73 -24.74 18.08 20.08
C ALA A 73 -25.61 16.80 20.10
N ARG A 74 -26.58 16.70 19.19
CA ARG A 74 -27.43 15.50 18.99
C ARG A 74 -26.58 14.26 18.69
N GLU A 75 -25.67 14.35 17.72
CA GLU A 75 -24.86 13.22 17.28
C GLU A 75 -23.75 12.84 18.26
N THR A 76 -23.32 13.75 19.13
CA THR A 76 -22.32 13.44 20.18
C THR A 76 -22.94 13.07 21.52
N GLY A 77 -24.25 13.27 21.70
CA GLY A 77 -24.97 12.93 22.93
C GLY A 77 -24.77 13.92 24.09
N VAL A 78 -24.20 15.09 23.84
CA VAL A 78 -24.03 16.14 24.86
C VAL A 78 -25.15 17.19 24.77
N ALA A 79 -25.44 17.85 25.89
CA ALA A 79 -26.36 18.98 25.87
C ALA A 79 -25.80 20.12 25.01
N PHE A 80 -26.65 20.70 24.16
CA PHE A 80 -26.26 21.87 23.36
C PHE A 80 -25.86 23.03 24.28
N SER A 81 -24.65 23.54 24.10
CA SER A 81 -24.14 24.73 24.76
C SER A 81 -23.09 25.42 23.90
N MET A 82 -23.19 26.75 23.83
CA MET A 82 -22.22 27.61 23.14
C MET A 82 -20.87 27.66 23.86
N ASP A 83 -20.80 27.21 25.11
CA ASP A 83 -19.57 27.17 25.91
C ASP A 83 -18.75 25.91 25.66
N VAL A 84 -19.24 24.98 24.84
CA VAL A 84 -18.53 23.73 24.49
C VAL A 84 -17.76 23.93 23.18
N PRO A 85 -16.42 24.14 23.20
CA PRO A 85 -15.68 24.49 22.00
C PRO A 85 -15.63 23.37 20.96
N SER A 86 -15.70 22.11 21.40
CA SER A 86 -15.71 20.94 20.50
C SER A 86 -16.90 20.95 19.54
N LEU A 87 -18.07 21.44 19.94
CA LEU A 87 -19.22 21.54 19.05
C LEU A 87 -18.95 22.51 17.89
N LYS A 88 -18.29 23.64 18.18
CA LYS A 88 -17.88 24.64 17.17
C LYS A 88 -16.92 24.05 16.15
N VAL A 89 -15.94 23.27 16.61
CA VAL A 89 -14.98 22.59 15.71
C VAL A 89 -15.69 21.58 14.82
N ILE A 90 -16.57 20.75 15.37
CA ILE A 90 -17.31 19.74 14.59
C ILE A 90 -18.20 20.42 13.53
N ALA A 91 -18.95 21.46 13.90
CA ALA A 91 -19.84 22.19 13.00
C ALA A 91 -19.10 22.93 11.88
N ASP A 92 -17.94 23.51 12.17
CA ASP A 92 -17.10 24.14 11.15
C ASP A 92 -16.47 23.11 10.22
N HIS A 93 -15.94 22.02 10.77
CA HIS A 93 -15.21 21.03 9.99
C HIS A 93 -16.11 20.20 9.08
N ILE A 94 -17.37 19.93 9.46
CA ILE A 94 -18.30 19.25 8.54
C ILE A 94 -18.55 20.09 7.28
N ARG A 95 -18.61 21.42 7.41
CA ARG A 95 -18.73 22.33 6.25
C ARG A 95 -17.52 22.18 5.35
N ALA A 96 -16.32 22.40 5.90
CA ALA A 96 -15.08 22.35 5.15
C ALA A 96 -14.88 20.99 4.44
N CYS A 97 -15.12 19.89 5.15
CA CYS A 97 -14.96 18.55 4.59
C CYS A 97 -15.97 18.26 3.48
N SER A 98 -17.24 18.65 3.67
CA SER A 98 -18.29 18.37 2.68
C SER A 98 -18.07 19.14 1.39
N PHE A 99 -17.67 20.41 1.45
CA PHE A 99 -17.32 21.19 0.26
C PHE A 99 -16.08 20.63 -0.45
N LEU A 100 -15.03 20.28 0.28
CA LEU A 100 -13.83 19.66 -0.32
C LEU A 100 -14.16 18.35 -1.05
N ILE A 101 -15.02 17.50 -0.47
CA ILE A 101 -15.44 16.25 -1.10
C ILE A 101 -16.36 16.51 -2.30
N ALA A 102 -17.29 17.48 -2.18
CA ALA A 102 -18.13 17.89 -3.31
C ALA A 102 -17.30 18.38 -4.52
N ASP A 103 -16.16 19.04 -4.25
CA ASP A 103 -15.17 19.48 -5.25
C ASP A 103 -14.24 18.36 -5.76
N GLY A 104 -14.44 17.11 -5.32
CA GLY A 104 -13.70 15.93 -5.78
C GLY A 104 -12.40 15.64 -5.02
N VAL A 105 -12.18 16.27 -3.85
CA VAL A 105 -11.04 15.95 -2.99
C VAL A 105 -11.37 14.71 -2.15
N ILE A 106 -10.54 13.68 -2.25
CA ILE A 106 -10.66 12.43 -1.48
C ILE A 106 -9.57 12.38 -0.40
N PRO A 107 -9.87 11.92 0.84
CA PRO A 107 -8.88 11.77 1.90
C PRO A 107 -7.67 10.92 1.46
N SER A 108 -6.46 11.44 1.64
CA SER A 108 -5.22 10.77 1.21
C SER A 108 -4.04 11.08 2.17
N ASN A 109 -2.85 10.54 1.88
CA ASN A 109 -1.64 10.81 2.66
C ASN A 109 -0.82 12.03 2.16
N ASP A 110 -1.24 12.71 1.08
CA ASP A 110 -0.48 13.83 0.52
C ASP A 110 -1.37 14.95 -0.08
N GLY A 111 -0.80 16.14 -0.21
CA GLY A 111 -1.42 17.30 -0.83
C GLY A 111 -2.77 17.69 -0.21
N ARG A 112 -3.76 18.00 -1.07
CA ARG A 112 -5.11 18.42 -0.63
C ARG A 112 -5.86 17.32 0.12
N GLY A 113 -5.67 16.05 -0.27
CA GLY A 113 -6.30 14.91 0.39
C GLY A 113 -5.77 14.67 1.81
N TYR A 114 -4.49 14.98 2.06
CA TYR A 114 -3.93 15.00 3.42
C TYR A 114 -4.58 16.07 4.30
N VAL A 115 -4.76 17.29 3.75
CA VAL A 115 -5.43 18.37 4.49
C VAL A 115 -6.87 17.99 4.83
N LEU A 116 -7.63 17.43 3.88
CA LEU A 116 -8.99 16.94 4.12
C LEU A 116 -9.00 15.86 5.22
N ARG A 117 -8.14 14.84 5.09
CA ARG A 117 -8.00 13.77 6.10
C ARG A 117 -7.73 14.34 7.50
N ARG A 118 -6.84 15.32 7.59
CA ARG A 118 -6.50 16.01 8.84
C ARG A 118 -7.71 16.71 9.47
N ILE A 119 -8.49 17.46 8.69
CA ILE A 119 -9.69 18.15 9.18
C ILE A 119 -10.74 17.13 9.67
N ILE A 120 -10.98 16.05 8.92
CA ILE A 120 -11.90 14.97 9.31
C ILE A 120 -11.49 14.37 10.65
N ARG A 121 -10.23 13.94 10.79
CA ARG A 121 -9.72 13.31 12.02
C ARG A 121 -9.75 14.23 13.22
N ARG A 122 -9.51 15.53 13.01
CA ARG A 122 -9.65 16.55 14.07
C ARG A 122 -11.10 16.64 14.56
N ALA A 123 -12.08 16.67 13.66
CA ALA A 123 -13.49 16.69 14.04
C ALA A 123 -13.90 15.42 14.83
N ILE A 124 -13.47 14.24 14.35
CA ILE A 124 -13.74 12.96 15.03
C ILE A 124 -13.13 12.94 16.43
N ARG A 125 -11.90 13.42 16.60
CA ARG A 125 -11.26 13.55 17.93
C ARG A 125 -12.09 14.43 18.86
N HIS A 126 -12.63 15.55 18.37
CA HIS A 126 -13.49 16.40 19.19
C HIS A 126 -14.78 15.69 19.60
N GLY A 127 -15.35 14.84 18.74
CA GLY A 127 -16.45 13.94 19.12
C GLY A 127 -16.05 12.93 20.20
N TYR A 128 -14.88 12.31 20.05
CA TYR A 128 -14.31 11.40 21.05
C TYR A 128 -14.09 12.09 22.41
N LYS A 129 -13.60 13.33 22.41
CA LYS A 129 -13.44 14.17 23.61
C LYS A 129 -14.78 14.45 24.31
N LEU A 130 -15.87 14.48 23.56
CA LEU A 130 -17.23 14.63 24.09
C LEU A 130 -17.87 13.30 24.52
N GLY A 131 -17.18 12.17 24.36
CA GLY A 131 -17.63 10.84 24.76
C GLY A 131 -18.27 10.01 23.64
N GLN A 132 -18.32 10.52 22.40
CA GLN A 132 -18.82 9.77 21.25
C GLN A 132 -17.78 8.76 20.76
N LYS A 133 -18.13 7.46 20.77
CA LYS A 133 -17.27 6.35 20.34
C LYS A 133 -17.75 5.67 19.05
N GLY A 134 -18.97 5.94 18.61
CA GLY A 134 -19.53 5.45 17.35
C GLY A 134 -19.32 6.44 16.20
N LEU A 135 -19.68 6.01 14.99
CA LEU A 135 -19.66 6.84 13.80
C LEU A 135 -20.76 7.91 13.89
N PHE A 136 -20.40 9.16 13.65
CA PHE A 136 -21.29 10.30 13.85
C PHE A 136 -21.07 11.44 12.86
N PHE A 137 -19.85 11.62 12.34
CA PHE A 137 -19.49 12.83 11.60
C PHE A 137 -20.18 12.90 10.23
N HIS A 138 -20.23 11.80 9.49
CA HIS A 138 -20.96 11.67 8.22
C HIS A 138 -22.47 11.96 8.35
N LYS A 139 -23.08 11.77 9.52
CA LYS A 139 -24.52 12.02 9.70
C LYS A 139 -24.86 13.51 9.65
N LEU A 140 -23.89 14.38 9.91
CA LEU A 140 -24.06 15.83 9.88
C LEU A 140 -24.15 16.39 8.44
N VAL A 141 -23.85 15.58 7.42
CA VAL A 141 -23.95 16.00 6.01
C VAL A 141 -25.40 16.33 5.63
N ALA A 142 -26.37 15.58 6.16
CA ALA A 142 -27.79 15.83 5.92
C ALA A 142 -28.22 17.20 6.47
N ASP A 143 -27.84 17.51 7.72
CA ASP A 143 -28.12 18.82 8.33
C ASP A 143 -27.45 19.95 7.52
N LEU A 144 -26.22 19.75 7.04
CA LEU A 144 -25.53 20.72 6.19
C LEU A 144 -26.22 20.93 4.83
N ALA A 145 -26.68 19.87 4.19
CA ALA A 145 -27.37 19.94 2.91
C ALA A 145 -28.75 20.62 3.02
N GLU A 146 -29.38 20.55 4.20
CA GLU A 146 -30.58 21.33 4.51
C GLU A 146 -30.25 22.84 4.58
N GLU A 147 -29.23 23.21 5.36
CA GLU A 147 -28.81 24.60 5.57
C GLU A 147 -28.28 25.30 4.31
N MET A 148 -27.39 24.63 3.56
CA MET A 148 -26.61 25.26 2.49
C MET A 148 -27.00 24.75 1.09
N GLY A 149 -27.71 23.63 0.97
CA GLY A 149 -27.92 22.94 -0.31
C GLY A 149 -28.83 23.66 -1.30
N GLN A 150 -29.53 24.73 -0.91
CA GLN A 150 -30.24 25.59 -1.86
C GLN A 150 -29.28 26.49 -2.65
N ALA A 151 -28.30 27.09 -1.97
CA ALA A 151 -27.28 27.93 -2.60
C ALA A 151 -26.17 27.10 -3.26
N TYR A 152 -25.93 25.89 -2.75
CA TYR A 152 -24.91 24.95 -3.20
C TYR A 152 -25.55 23.59 -3.53
N PRO A 153 -26.25 23.45 -4.69
CA PRO A 153 -26.96 22.22 -5.05
C PRO A 153 -26.10 20.97 -5.09
N GLU A 154 -24.80 21.11 -5.35
CA GLU A 154 -23.80 20.04 -5.36
C GLU A 154 -23.74 19.26 -4.04
N LEU A 155 -24.01 19.92 -2.90
CA LEU A 155 -24.07 19.24 -1.59
C LEU A 155 -25.22 18.23 -1.51
N ARG A 156 -26.37 18.53 -2.14
CA ARG A 156 -27.51 17.61 -2.22
C ARG A 156 -27.30 16.53 -3.28
N GLN A 157 -26.75 16.92 -4.43
CA GLN A 157 -26.50 15.99 -5.55
C GLN A 157 -25.47 14.91 -5.18
N LYS A 158 -24.44 15.30 -4.43
CA LYS A 158 -23.34 14.40 -4.01
C LYS A 158 -23.45 13.95 -2.56
N GLN A 159 -24.60 14.15 -1.90
CA GLN A 159 -24.76 13.85 -0.47
C GLN A 159 -24.31 12.43 -0.11
N ALA A 160 -24.76 11.42 -0.86
CA ALA A 160 -24.41 10.02 -0.60
C ALA A 160 -22.90 9.75 -0.75
N GLU A 161 -22.23 10.39 -1.71
CA GLU A 161 -20.78 10.28 -1.91
C GLU A 161 -20.00 10.92 -0.75
N ILE A 162 -20.45 12.09 -0.29
CA ILE A 162 -19.86 12.80 0.84
C ILE A 162 -20.03 11.98 2.12
N GLU A 163 -21.25 11.49 2.39
CA GLU A 163 -21.55 10.64 3.54
C GLU A 163 -20.69 9.37 3.53
N ASP A 164 -20.59 8.66 2.39
CA ASP A 164 -19.80 7.44 2.33
C ASP A 164 -18.30 7.71 2.49
N THR A 165 -17.77 8.77 1.86
CA THR A 165 -16.36 9.15 1.99
C THR A 165 -15.99 9.48 3.43
N LEU A 166 -16.82 10.27 4.12
CA LEU A 166 -16.62 10.59 5.54
C LEU A 166 -16.75 9.35 6.42
N ARG A 167 -17.75 8.50 6.17
CA ARG A 167 -17.99 7.26 6.91
C ARG A 167 -16.81 6.29 6.79
N GLN A 168 -16.23 6.16 5.60
CA GLN A 168 -15.06 5.32 5.36
C GLN A 168 -13.82 5.82 6.09
N GLU A 169 -13.54 7.12 6.07
CA GLU A 169 -12.41 7.69 6.83
C GLU A 169 -12.66 7.62 8.35
N GLU A 170 -13.90 7.79 8.82
CA GLU A 170 -14.28 7.56 10.21
C GLU A 170 -14.00 6.12 10.66
N LEU A 171 -14.41 5.12 9.87
CA LEU A 171 -14.17 3.70 10.16
C LEU A 171 -12.67 3.41 10.27
N ARG A 172 -11.90 3.85 9.26
CA ARG A 172 -10.44 3.66 9.23
C ARG A 172 -9.75 4.31 10.42
N PHE A 173 -10.20 5.50 10.81
CA PHE A 173 -9.60 6.21 11.93
C PHE A 173 -10.05 5.63 13.28
N ALA A 174 -11.28 5.12 13.41
CA ALA A 174 -11.76 4.50 14.64
C ALA A 174 -10.93 3.26 15.02
N GLU A 175 -10.48 2.46 14.05
CA GLU A 175 -9.61 1.29 14.28
C GLU A 175 -8.28 1.64 14.97
N THR A 176 -7.79 2.87 14.74
CA THR A 176 -6.49 3.34 15.22
C THR A 176 -6.59 4.34 16.36
N LEU A 177 -7.69 5.08 16.47
CA LEU A 177 -7.90 6.16 17.43
C LEU A 177 -7.77 5.67 18.88
N ASP A 178 -8.45 4.59 19.25
CA ASP A 178 -8.43 4.08 20.64
C ASP A 178 -7.03 3.66 21.07
N LYS A 179 -6.30 2.95 20.18
CA LYS A 179 -4.93 2.49 20.45
C LYS A 179 -3.94 3.65 20.47
N GLY A 180 -4.06 4.58 19.53
CA GLY A 180 -3.22 5.79 19.45
C GLY A 180 -3.41 6.69 20.66
N MET A 181 -4.66 6.93 21.08
CA MET A 181 -4.96 7.71 22.28
C MET A 181 -4.41 7.03 23.55
N ALA A 182 -4.61 5.71 23.72
CA ALA A 182 -4.07 5.00 24.89
C ALA A 182 -2.54 5.07 24.98
N LEU A 183 -1.85 4.95 23.85
CA LEU A 183 -0.39 5.08 23.79
C LEU A 183 0.06 6.50 24.08
N LEU A 184 -0.61 7.51 23.51
CA LEU A 184 -0.31 8.91 23.76
C LEU A 184 -0.54 9.28 25.24
N GLU A 185 -1.64 8.84 25.85
CA GLU A 185 -1.89 9.03 27.29
C GLU A 185 -0.78 8.40 28.14
N THR A 186 -0.33 7.20 27.78
CA THR A 186 0.78 6.52 28.47
C THR A 186 2.09 7.31 28.35
N ALA A 187 2.39 7.83 27.15
CA ALA A 187 3.59 8.61 26.89
C ALA A 187 3.56 9.97 27.64
N LEU A 188 2.42 10.65 27.64
CA LEU A 188 2.21 11.91 28.34
C LEU A 188 2.25 11.73 29.87
N ALA A 189 1.84 10.57 30.39
CA ALA A 189 1.97 10.26 31.82
C ALA A 189 3.42 10.03 32.25
N ALA A 190 4.29 9.56 31.33
CA ALA A 190 5.69 9.27 31.61
C ALA A 190 6.59 10.52 31.58
N ASN A 191 6.26 11.54 30.76
CA ASN A 191 7.04 12.77 30.65
C ASN A 191 6.13 13.99 30.43
N SER A 192 6.08 14.90 31.42
CA SER A 192 5.06 15.96 31.49
C SER A 192 5.38 17.25 30.74
N LYS A 193 6.55 17.36 30.09
CA LYS A 193 6.97 18.61 29.40
C LYS A 193 7.26 18.45 27.91
N GLN A 194 7.63 17.25 27.46
CA GLN A 194 7.93 17.01 26.05
C GLN A 194 7.63 15.56 25.65
N LEU A 195 6.95 15.38 24.51
CA LEU A 195 6.77 14.10 23.84
C LEU A 195 7.96 13.85 22.92
N ASP A 196 8.62 12.70 23.07
CA ASP A 196 9.79 12.34 22.26
C ASP A 196 9.41 12.05 20.80
N GLY A 197 10.32 12.40 19.88
CA GLY A 197 10.07 12.30 18.44
C GLY A 197 9.93 10.87 17.94
N GLU A 198 10.57 9.88 18.60
CA GLU A 198 10.42 8.46 18.26
C GLU A 198 9.03 7.93 18.60
N THR A 199 8.46 8.32 19.75
CA THR A 199 7.09 7.98 20.13
C THR A 199 6.08 8.68 19.24
N ALA A 200 6.30 9.95 18.90
CA ALA A 200 5.48 10.66 17.91
C ALA A 200 5.54 9.98 16.52
N PHE A 201 6.73 9.52 16.11
CA PHE A 201 6.92 8.76 14.87
C PHE A 201 6.22 7.40 14.94
N LYS A 202 6.30 6.69 16.06
CA LYS A 202 5.62 5.41 16.25
C LYS A 202 4.10 5.55 16.22
N LEU A 203 3.56 6.61 16.84
CA LEU A 203 2.14 6.97 16.75
C LEU A 203 1.73 7.16 15.29
N TYR A 204 2.53 7.90 14.52
CA TYR A 204 2.30 8.14 13.10
C TYR A 204 2.42 6.88 12.22
N ASP A 205 3.55 6.18 12.28
CA ASP A 205 3.93 5.09 11.37
C ASP A 205 3.23 3.78 11.72
N THR A 206 3.23 3.40 13.00
CA THR A 206 2.69 2.09 13.43
C THR A 206 1.19 2.15 13.69
N PHE A 207 0.71 3.26 14.25
CA PHE A 207 -0.68 3.39 14.68
C PHE A 207 -1.48 4.36 13.80
N GLY A 208 -0.91 4.93 12.74
CA GLY A 208 -1.63 5.82 11.83
C GLY A 208 -2.19 7.07 12.49
N PHE A 209 -1.65 7.45 13.66
CA PHE A 209 -2.08 8.58 14.49
C PHE A 209 -1.30 9.84 14.10
N PRO A 210 -1.92 10.83 13.43
CA PRO A 210 -1.19 11.91 12.78
C PRO A 210 -0.39 12.79 13.75
N LEU A 211 0.77 13.30 13.29
CA LEU A 211 1.62 14.19 14.10
C LEU A 211 0.90 15.50 14.46
N ASP A 212 0.11 16.05 13.55
CA ASP A 212 -0.70 17.25 13.76
C ASP A 212 -1.74 17.04 14.87
N LEU A 213 -2.39 15.87 14.90
CA LEU A 213 -3.32 15.52 15.96
C LEU A 213 -2.60 15.35 17.30
N THR A 214 -1.42 14.74 17.27
CA THR A 214 -0.53 14.59 18.43
C THR A 214 -0.13 15.96 18.97
N ALA A 215 0.31 16.87 18.10
CA ALA A 215 0.68 18.24 18.45
C ALA A 215 -0.51 19.04 19.00
N ASP A 216 -1.71 18.88 18.44
CA ASP A 216 -2.92 19.52 18.95
C ASP A 216 -3.27 19.04 20.37
N ILE A 217 -3.11 17.74 20.67
CA ILE A 217 -3.32 17.18 22.02
C ILE A 217 -2.26 17.68 22.99
N CYS A 218 -0.99 17.64 22.59
CA CYS A 218 0.13 18.11 23.40
C CYS A 218 -0.02 19.60 23.73
N ARG A 219 -0.41 20.44 22.76
CA ARG A 219 -0.64 21.88 22.97
C ARG A 219 -1.75 22.16 23.99
N GLU A 220 -2.86 21.40 23.96
CA GLU A 220 -3.95 21.52 24.96
C GLU A 220 -3.49 21.19 26.39
N ARG A 221 -2.38 20.47 26.54
CA ARG A 221 -1.79 20.07 27.82
C ARG A 221 -0.48 20.79 28.14
N GLU A 222 -0.15 21.83 27.38
CA GLU A 222 1.10 22.59 27.53
C GLU A 222 2.37 21.72 27.40
N VAL A 223 2.30 20.64 26.61
CA VAL A 223 3.40 19.73 26.31
C VAL A 223 3.97 20.05 24.91
N ALA A 224 5.30 20.11 24.79
CA ALA A 224 5.96 20.26 23.49
C ALA A 224 6.11 18.91 22.77
N VAL A 225 6.12 18.92 21.43
CA VAL A 225 6.48 17.74 20.63
C VAL A 225 7.89 17.93 20.09
N ASP A 226 8.76 16.93 20.23
CA ASP A 226 10.09 16.92 19.61
C ASP A 226 9.99 16.67 18.09
N GLN A 227 9.78 17.76 17.35
CA GLN A 227 9.67 17.74 15.89
C GLN A 227 10.98 17.28 15.22
N ASP A 228 12.13 17.73 15.73
CA ASP A 228 13.44 17.36 15.17
C ASP A 228 13.69 15.85 15.29
N GLY A 229 13.30 15.25 16.40
CA GLY A 229 13.35 13.80 16.61
C GLY A 229 12.42 13.04 15.65
N PHE A 230 11.21 13.54 15.42
CA PHE A 230 10.26 12.97 14.46
C PHE A 230 10.81 13.02 13.03
N ASP A 231 11.34 14.17 12.61
CA ASP A 231 11.87 14.38 11.26
C ASP A 231 13.08 13.48 10.98
N LYS A 232 13.95 13.27 11.98
CA LYS A 232 15.05 12.29 11.90
C LYS A 232 14.56 10.86 11.69
N ALA A 233 13.51 10.44 12.41
CA ALA A 233 12.93 9.12 12.26
C ALA A 233 12.27 8.94 10.88
N MET A 234 11.60 9.98 10.37
CA MET A 234 11.04 10.02 9.01
C MET A 234 12.10 9.92 7.92
N GLU A 235 13.22 10.65 8.02
CA GLU A 235 14.30 10.53 7.04
C GLU A 235 14.96 9.15 7.09
N ALA A 236 15.18 8.57 8.28
CA ALA A 236 15.69 7.20 8.39
C ALA A 236 14.75 6.15 7.76
N GLN A 237 13.43 6.38 7.74
CA GLN A 237 12.48 5.55 7.00
C GLN A 237 12.57 5.79 5.48
N ARG A 238 12.66 7.06 5.04
CA ARG A 238 12.82 7.42 3.63
C ARG A 238 14.09 6.85 3.03
N GLU A 239 15.21 6.92 3.74
CA GLU A 239 16.49 6.34 3.30
C GLU A 239 16.41 4.82 3.14
N ARG A 240 15.77 4.12 4.09
CA ARG A 240 15.50 2.68 3.98
C ARG A 240 14.60 2.34 2.77
N ALA A 241 13.60 3.18 2.47
CA ALA A 241 12.74 3.02 1.30
C ALA A 241 13.42 3.40 -0.03
N ARG A 242 14.40 4.30 -0.01
CA ARG A 242 15.22 4.67 -1.18
C ARG A 242 16.28 3.63 -1.50
N ALA A 243 16.82 2.94 -0.49
CA ALA A 243 17.81 1.87 -0.66
C ALA A 243 17.27 0.67 -1.47
N SER A 244 15.95 0.51 -1.59
CA SER A 244 15.30 -0.53 -2.42
C SER A 244 14.95 -0.08 -3.85
N SER A 245 15.22 1.16 -4.24
CA SER A 245 14.97 1.70 -5.59
C SER A 245 16.28 2.12 -6.26
N SER A 246 16.99 1.17 -6.87
CA SER A 246 18.23 1.47 -7.60
C SER A 246 17.96 2.07 -8.98
N PHE A 247 17.76 3.38 -9.06
CA PHE A 247 18.27 4.20 -10.18
C PHE A 247 18.25 5.67 -9.76
N LYS A 248 19.44 6.24 -9.51
CA LYS A 248 19.58 7.68 -9.27
C LYS A 248 19.43 8.41 -10.60
N MET A 249 18.54 9.39 -10.60
CA MET A 249 18.41 10.46 -11.59
C MET A 249 19.80 11.11 -11.81
N ALA A 250 20.49 10.72 -12.88
CA ALA A 250 21.75 11.34 -13.28
C ALA A 250 21.45 12.71 -13.92
N GLY A 251 21.62 13.75 -13.10
CA GLY A 251 22.06 15.12 -13.42
C GLY A 251 21.33 15.89 -14.52
N ASN A 252 20.67 16.99 -14.13
CA ASN A 252 20.41 18.11 -15.04
C ASN A 252 21.78 18.61 -15.54
N VAL A 253 22.13 18.31 -16.80
CA VAL A 253 23.27 18.93 -17.46
C VAL A 253 22.92 20.39 -17.77
N ASP A 254 23.86 21.30 -17.54
CA ASP A 254 23.68 22.72 -17.86
C ASP A 254 23.84 22.90 -19.38
N TYR A 255 22.71 23.06 -20.07
CA TYR A 255 22.64 23.24 -21.52
C TYR A 255 22.12 24.64 -21.83
N SER A 256 22.76 25.35 -22.75
CA SER A 256 22.39 26.72 -23.15
C SER A 256 22.19 26.88 -24.65
N GLY A 257 22.02 25.76 -25.37
CA GLY A 257 21.77 25.77 -26.81
C GLY A 257 20.29 25.83 -27.18
N ALA A 258 19.97 25.45 -28.41
CA ALA A 258 18.61 25.49 -28.95
C ALA A 258 17.74 24.29 -28.52
N ASP A 259 16.43 24.47 -28.55
CA ASP A 259 15.46 23.39 -28.32
C ASP A 259 15.60 22.26 -29.36
N THR A 260 15.28 21.04 -28.94
CA THR A 260 15.23 19.87 -29.82
C THR A 260 13.87 19.80 -30.53
N VAL A 261 13.89 19.67 -31.85
CA VAL A 261 12.68 19.37 -32.64
C VAL A 261 12.36 17.87 -32.56
N PHE A 262 11.21 17.52 -31.99
CA PHE A 262 10.78 16.13 -31.88
C PHE A 262 9.90 15.71 -33.06
N ASN A 263 10.37 14.74 -33.86
CA ASN A 263 9.65 14.19 -35.02
C ASN A 263 9.25 12.72 -34.83
N GLY A 264 9.38 12.19 -33.61
CA GLY A 264 9.17 10.76 -33.31
C GLY A 264 7.72 10.27 -33.36
N TYR A 265 6.74 11.16 -33.56
CA TYR A 265 5.34 10.76 -33.82
C TYR A 265 5.13 10.25 -35.24
N GLU A 266 5.88 10.78 -36.22
CA GLU A 266 5.70 10.50 -37.64
C GLU A 266 6.86 9.70 -38.23
N SER A 267 8.05 9.85 -37.63
CA SER A 267 9.30 9.28 -38.14
C SER A 267 9.97 8.39 -37.09
N THR A 268 10.63 7.34 -37.55
CA THR A 268 11.41 6.42 -36.72
C THR A 268 12.91 6.58 -36.92
N SER A 269 13.30 7.36 -37.92
CA SER A 269 14.70 7.71 -38.22
C SER A 269 14.71 9.12 -38.78
N VAL A 270 15.65 9.95 -38.33
CA VAL A 270 15.82 11.33 -38.80
C VAL A 270 17.29 11.69 -38.93
N ASP A 271 17.60 12.52 -39.93
CA ASP A 271 18.90 13.20 -39.99
C ASP A 271 18.91 14.39 -39.04
N ALA A 272 20.03 14.56 -38.34
CA ALA A 272 20.22 15.52 -37.27
C ALA A 272 21.67 16.00 -37.18
N LYS A 273 21.88 17.05 -36.39
CA LYS A 273 23.19 17.60 -36.05
C LYS A 273 23.43 17.52 -34.55
N VAL A 274 24.64 17.13 -34.17
CA VAL A 274 25.07 17.12 -32.76
C VAL A 274 25.22 18.56 -32.27
N LEU A 275 24.42 18.95 -31.27
CA LEU A 275 24.47 20.28 -30.65
C LEU A 275 25.36 20.33 -29.42
N ALA A 276 25.37 19.26 -28.61
CA ALA A 276 26.22 19.15 -27.44
C ALA A 276 26.52 17.69 -27.11
N LEU A 277 27.66 17.48 -26.46
CA LEU A 277 28.10 16.19 -25.93
C LEU A 277 28.49 16.37 -24.47
N TYR A 278 28.15 15.38 -23.65
CA TYR A 278 28.52 15.36 -22.24
C TYR A 278 29.14 14.02 -21.87
N LYS A 279 30.19 14.04 -21.04
CA LYS A 279 30.76 12.85 -20.40
C LYS A 279 30.52 12.97 -18.90
N GLY A 280 29.61 12.16 -18.37
CA GLY A 280 29.00 12.44 -17.07
C GLY A 280 28.19 13.74 -17.14
N ASN A 281 28.54 14.74 -16.32
CA ASN A 281 27.89 16.05 -16.31
C ASN A 281 28.73 17.15 -16.98
N GLU A 282 29.92 16.83 -17.50
CA GLU A 282 30.82 17.81 -18.10
C GLU A 282 30.62 17.90 -19.61
N ALA A 283 30.47 19.11 -20.12
CA ALA A 283 30.38 19.36 -21.56
C ALA A 283 31.73 19.10 -22.23
N VAL A 284 31.72 18.28 -23.29
CA VAL A 284 32.90 17.90 -24.07
C VAL A 284 32.69 18.22 -25.54
N GLN A 285 33.77 18.41 -26.29
CA GLN A 285 33.70 18.65 -27.74
C GLN A 285 33.64 17.35 -28.56
N GLN A 286 34.01 16.23 -27.94
CA GLN A 286 34.12 14.94 -28.61
C GLN A 286 33.92 13.79 -27.63
N LEU A 287 33.28 12.71 -28.08
CA LEU A 287 33.27 11.39 -27.45
C LEU A 287 34.10 10.41 -28.29
N GLU A 288 34.83 9.53 -27.61
CA GLU A 288 35.65 8.48 -28.24
C GLU A 288 35.07 7.09 -27.95
N ALA A 289 35.40 6.11 -28.79
CA ALA A 289 34.89 4.75 -28.64
C ALA A 289 35.15 4.20 -27.23
N GLY A 290 34.11 3.66 -26.61
CA GLY A 290 34.09 3.20 -25.22
C GLY A 290 33.54 4.21 -24.23
N ASP A 291 33.45 5.49 -24.58
CA ASP A 291 32.92 6.53 -23.69
C ASP A 291 31.41 6.41 -23.50
N GLU A 292 30.98 6.58 -22.25
CA GLU A 292 29.57 6.82 -21.91
C GLU A 292 29.31 8.32 -21.86
N GLY A 293 28.15 8.73 -22.38
CA GLY A 293 27.82 10.14 -22.47
C GLY A 293 26.37 10.45 -22.78
N ILE A 294 26.10 11.73 -22.93
CA ILE A 294 24.82 12.27 -23.36
C ILE A 294 25.02 13.03 -24.67
N VAL A 295 24.24 12.71 -25.69
CA VAL A 295 24.22 13.41 -26.97
C VAL A 295 22.96 14.26 -27.05
N VAL A 296 23.10 15.55 -27.34
CA VAL A 296 21.97 16.45 -27.63
C VAL A 296 21.94 16.74 -29.13
N LEU A 297 20.78 16.59 -29.75
CA LEU A 297 20.54 16.80 -31.17
C LEU A 297 19.59 17.98 -31.42
N ASP A 298 19.68 18.59 -32.59
CA ASP A 298 18.72 19.60 -33.06
C ASP A 298 17.35 19.00 -33.44
N ASN A 299 17.36 17.75 -33.91
CA ASN A 299 16.20 17.00 -34.36
C ASN A 299 16.32 15.54 -33.90
N THR A 300 15.22 14.94 -33.42
CA THR A 300 15.24 13.53 -33.02
C THR A 300 13.90 12.81 -33.22
N ALA A 301 14.00 11.53 -33.53
CA ALA A 301 12.88 10.59 -33.52
C ALA A 301 12.66 9.95 -32.14
N PHE A 302 13.60 10.10 -31.20
CA PHE A 302 13.55 9.49 -29.87
C PHE A 302 12.61 10.25 -28.96
N TYR A 303 11.64 9.55 -28.36
CA TYR A 303 10.80 10.09 -27.31
C TYR A 303 11.62 10.17 -26.03
N ALA A 304 11.69 11.36 -25.43
CA ALA A 304 12.25 11.52 -24.10
C ALA A 304 11.22 11.13 -23.03
N GLU A 305 11.66 10.43 -21.99
CA GLU A 305 10.80 9.98 -20.88
C GLU A 305 9.83 11.08 -20.40
N GLY A 306 8.57 10.71 -20.24
CA GLY A 306 7.51 11.63 -19.87
C GLY A 306 6.13 10.98 -19.84
N GLY A 307 5.22 11.52 -19.02
CA GLY A 307 3.84 11.02 -18.92
C GLY A 307 3.74 9.55 -18.46
N GLY A 308 4.76 9.04 -17.78
CA GLY A 308 4.90 7.63 -17.39
C GLY A 308 5.52 6.74 -18.46
N GLN A 309 5.69 7.19 -19.70
CA GLN A 309 6.37 6.43 -20.75
C GLN A 309 7.89 6.60 -20.63
N VAL A 310 8.63 5.48 -20.64
CA VAL A 310 10.10 5.48 -20.66
C VAL A 310 10.66 6.05 -21.95
N GLY A 311 11.89 6.57 -21.88
CA GLY A 311 12.61 7.06 -23.05
C GLY A 311 12.89 5.97 -24.08
N ASP A 312 12.95 6.35 -25.36
CA ASP A 312 13.33 5.41 -26.40
C ASP A 312 14.82 5.05 -26.34
N VAL A 313 15.10 3.88 -26.89
CA VAL A 313 16.43 3.32 -27.13
C VAL A 313 16.66 3.15 -28.62
N GLY A 314 17.91 2.98 -29.04
CA GLY A 314 18.26 2.88 -30.47
C GLY A 314 19.70 3.27 -30.73
N GLU A 315 19.97 3.86 -31.89
CA GLU A 315 21.31 4.23 -32.32
C GLU A 315 21.37 5.63 -32.94
N ILE A 316 22.50 6.31 -32.74
CA ILE A 316 22.89 7.51 -33.47
C ILE A 316 24.15 7.19 -34.25
N SER A 317 24.10 7.33 -35.57
CA SER A 317 25.18 6.91 -36.45
C SER A 317 25.66 8.04 -37.36
N ALA A 318 26.97 8.12 -37.59
CA ALA A 318 27.57 9.00 -38.60
C ALA A 318 28.10 8.16 -39.77
N GLN A 319 27.76 8.55 -41.00
CA GLN A 319 28.12 7.82 -42.23
C GLN A 319 27.74 6.32 -42.18
N GLY A 320 26.51 6.02 -41.72
CA GLY A 320 26.02 4.63 -41.60
C GLY A 320 26.76 3.79 -40.56
N GLY A 321 27.31 4.42 -39.51
CA GLY A 321 27.99 3.74 -38.41
C GLY A 321 29.48 3.50 -38.63
N VAL A 322 30.05 3.95 -39.76
CA VAL A 322 31.48 3.79 -40.06
C VAL A 322 32.33 4.76 -39.23
N SER A 323 31.94 6.04 -39.18
CA SER A 323 32.69 7.08 -38.49
C SER A 323 32.35 7.18 -37.00
N ALA A 324 31.09 6.94 -36.65
CA ALA A 324 30.62 6.91 -35.28
C ALA A 324 29.36 6.04 -35.18
N LEU A 325 29.27 5.23 -34.13
CA LEU A 325 28.05 4.52 -33.73
C LEU A 325 27.86 4.67 -32.23
N PHE A 326 26.79 5.36 -31.84
CA PHE A 326 26.44 5.60 -30.45
C PHE A 326 25.17 4.82 -30.10
N ASP A 327 25.30 3.87 -29.18
CA ASP A 327 24.20 3.04 -28.70
C ASP A 327 23.43 3.83 -27.63
N VAL A 328 22.21 4.25 -27.95
CA VAL A 328 21.33 4.98 -27.04
C VAL A 328 20.61 3.98 -26.15
N ALA A 329 20.90 4.02 -24.86
CA ALA A 329 20.31 3.15 -23.85
C ALA A 329 19.09 3.78 -23.15
N ASP A 330 18.95 5.11 -23.20
CA ASP A 330 17.83 5.85 -22.61
C ASP A 330 17.76 7.28 -23.21
N THR A 331 16.56 7.86 -23.28
CA THR A 331 16.35 9.23 -23.76
C THR A 331 15.59 10.04 -22.71
N GLN A 332 16.18 11.12 -22.23
CA GLN A 332 15.67 11.90 -21.11
C GLN A 332 15.58 13.38 -21.48
N LYS A 333 14.68 14.12 -20.83
CA LYS A 333 14.65 15.58 -20.96
C LYS A 333 15.77 16.17 -20.11
N VAL A 334 16.72 16.86 -20.74
CA VAL A 334 17.77 17.61 -20.02
C VAL A 334 17.29 19.02 -19.67
N GLN A 335 16.38 19.56 -20.48
CA GLN A 335 15.55 20.72 -20.20
C GLN A 335 14.15 20.48 -20.76
N ALA A 336 13.20 21.37 -20.49
CA ALA A 336 11.79 21.19 -20.87
C ALA A 336 11.59 20.79 -22.35
N ALA A 337 12.39 21.37 -23.26
CA ALA A 337 12.33 21.14 -24.70
C ALA A 337 13.63 20.55 -25.30
N VAL A 338 14.56 20.06 -24.47
CA VAL A 338 15.88 19.56 -24.93
C VAL A 338 16.03 18.09 -24.56
N PHE A 339 16.29 17.25 -25.57
CA PHE A 339 16.30 15.79 -25.41
C PHE A 339 17.76 15.30 -25.39
N GLY A 340 18.12 14.63 -24.30
CA GLY A 340 19.43 14.02 -24.11
C GLY A 340 19.38 12.51 -24.32
N HIS A 341 20.17 12.03 -25.27
CA HIS A 341 20.31 10.62 -25.62
C HIS A 341 21.47 10.05 -24.81
N LYS A 342 21.16 9.27 -23.79
CA LYS A 342 22.13 8.66 -22.86
C LYS A 342 22.57 7.31 -23.41
N GLY A 343 23.86 7.06 -23.43
CA GLY A 343 24.37 5.86 -24.07
C GLY A 343 25.88 5.75 -24.07
N ARG A 344 26.38 4.87 -24.95
CA ARG A 344 27.80 4.60 -25.10
C ARG A 344 28.20 4.71 -26.56
N LEU A 345 29.33 5.36 -26.84
CA LEU A 345 29.91 5.35 -28.17
C LEU A 345 30.57 3.98 -28.42
N ALA A 346 29.90 3.10 -29.17
CA ALA A 346 30.39 1.76 -29.46
C ALA A 346 31.58 1.77 -30.43
N ARG A 347 31.60 2.71 -31.38
CA ARG A 347 32.63 2.81 -32.41
C ARG A 347 32.92 4.24 -32.81
N GLY A 348 34.18 4.49 -33.16
CA GLY A 348 34.62 5.72 -33.80
C GLY A 348 34.66 6.90 -32.85
N SER A 349 34.40 8.10 -33.37
CA SER A 349 34.43 9.33 -32.59
C SER A 349 33.31 10.26 -33.02
N LEU A 350 32.59 10.86 -32.07
CA LEU A 350 31.48 11.78 -32.34
C LEU A 350 31.83 13.17 -31.82
N LYS A 351 31.66 14.21 -32.64
CA LYS A 351 31.99 15.60 -32.31
C LYS A 351 30.77 16.51 -32.34
N VAL A 352 30.83 17.59 -31.57
CA VAL A 352 29.85 18.68 -31.66
C VAL A 352 29.89 19.25 -33.08
N GLY A 353 28.73 19.32 -33.73
CA GLY A 353 28.56 19.80 -35.09
C GLY A 353 28.48 18.71 -36.17
N ASP A 354 28.74 17.44 -35.83
CA ASP A 354 28.64 16.32 -36.77
C ASP A 354 27.20 16.12 -37.26
N SER A 355 27.06 15.70 -38.52
CA SER A 355 25.80 15.23 -39.09
C SER A 355 25.63 13.74 -38.84
N VAL A 356 24.49 13.36 -38.28
CA VAL A 356 24.17 12.00 -37.85
C VAL A 356 22.77 11.60 -38.28
N THR A 357 22.52 10.30 -38.35
CA THR A 357 21.19 9.73 -38.47
C THR A 357 20.82 9.08 -37.14
N ALA A 358 19.73 9.52 -36.53
CA ALA A 358 19.21 9.02 -35.26
C ALA A 358 18.03 8.08 -35.52
N THR A 359 18.19 6.79 -35.19
CA THR A 359 17.23 5.72 -35.46
C THR A 359 16.82 5.01 -34.18
N ILE A 360 15.52 4.94 -33.90
CA ILE A 360 15.00 4.25 -32.71
C ILE A 360 14.94 2.73 -32.92
N ASP A 361 14.92 1.99 -31.81
CA ASP A 361 14.52 0.58 -31.81
C ASP A 361 13.00 0.46 -32.06
N LEU A 362 12.65 -0.09 -33.22
CA LEU A 362 11.26 -0.24 -33.64
C LEU A 362 10.47 -1.24 -32.80
N HIS A 363 11.11 -2.31 -32.31
CA HIS A 363 10.43 -3.35 -31.54
C HIS A 363 10.08 -2.82 -30.15
N GLN A 364 11.06 -2.19 -29.48
CA GLN A 364 10.87 -1.58 -28.17
C GLN A 364 9.87 -0.42 -28.24
N ARG A 365 9.97 0.46 -29.26
CA ARG A 365 8.99 1.54 -29.49
C ARG A 365 7.57 0.98 -29.68
N ALA A 366 7.41 -0.06 -30.49
CA ALA A 366 6.11 -0.65 -30.74
C ALA A 366 5.53 -1.27 -29.47
N ALA A 367 6.32 -2.01 -28.70
CA ALA A 367 5.89 -2.59 -27.43
C ALA A 367 5.48 -1.53 -26.40
N THR A 368 6.28 -0.47 -26.22
CA THR A 368 5.94 0.68 -25.38
C THR A 368 4.64 1.35 -25.85
N ALA A 369 4.47 1.58 -27.16
CA ALA A 369 3.26 2.20 -27.71
C ALA A 369 2.00 1.32 -27.49
N ARG A 370 2.11 -0.01 -27.58
CA ARG A 370 1.01 -0.95 -27.26
C ARG A 370 0.64 -0.83 -25.78
N ASN A 371 1.62 -0.91 -24.88
CA ASN A 371 1.41 -0.79 -23.44
C ASN A 371 0.82 0.59 -23.08
N HIS A 372 1.30 1.67 -23.68
CA HIS A 372 0.77 3.02 -23.45
C HIS A 372 -0.69 3.13 -23.88
N SER A 373 -0.99 2.62 -25.06
CA SER A 373 -2.35 2.65 -25.61
C SER A 373 -3.31 1.83 -24.74
N ALA A 374 -2.85 0.68 -24.24
CA ALA A 374 -3.63 -0.12 -23.31
C ALA A 374 -3.87 0.58 -21.96
N THR A 375 -2.95 1.42 -21.48
CA THR A 375 -3.15 2.21 -20.26
C THR A 375 -4.37 3.12 -20.35
N HIS A 376 -4.60 3.77 -21.50
CA HIS A 376 -5.79 4.61 -21.71
C HIS A 376 -7.09 3.78 -21.72
N LEU A 377 -7.07 2.62 -22.39
CA LEU A 377 -8.22 1.71 -22.39
C LEU A 377 -8.49 1.15 -20.98
N LEU A 378 -7.43 0.82 -20.24
CA LEU A 378 -7.51 0.36 -18.85
C LEU A 378 -8.11 1.44 -17.95
N HIS A 379 -7.67 2.69 -18.08
CA HIS A 379 -8.20 3.81 -17.30
C HIS A 379 -9.70 4.00 -17.54
N ALA A 380 -10.14 4.03 -18.80
CA ALA A 380 -11.54 4.13 -19.15
C ALA A 380 -12.37 2.92 -18.67
N ALA A 381 -11.82 1.70 -18.78
CA ALA A 381 -12.47 0.48 -18.29
C ALA A 381 -12.61 0.47 -16.76
N LEU A 382 -11.59 0.89 -16.02
CA LEU A 382 -11.65 1.02 -14.56
C LEU A 382 -12.72 2.03 -14.14
N ARG A 383 -12.81 3.17 -14.82
CA ARG A 383 -13.89 4.16 -14.57
C ARG A 383 -15.28 3.58 -14.82
N HIS A 384 -15.43 2.77 -15.86
CA HIS A 384 -16.70 2.13 -16.20
C HIS A 384 -17.13 1.09 -15.15
N VAL A 385 -16.18 0.31 -14.61
CA VAL A 385 -16.47 -0.78 -13.67
C VAL A 385 -16.54 -0.30 -12.22
N LEU A 386 -15.64 0.60 -11.82
CA LEU A 386 -15.49 1.03 -10.44
C LEU A 386 -16.16 2.37 -10.14
N GLY A 387 -16.28 3.25 -11.13
CA GLY A 387 -16.90 4.58 -10.99
C GLY A 387 -15.99 5.74 -11.43
N GLU A 388 -16.59 6.92 -11.58
CA GLU A 388 -15.92 8.12 -12.09
C GLU A 388 -14.89 8.73 -11.13
N HIS A 389 -14.83 8.29 -9.88
CA HIS A 389 -13.81 8.71 -8.91
C HIS A 389 -12.42 8.14 -9.21
N VAL A 390 -12.34 7.10 -10.05
CA VAL A 390 -11.06 6.55 -10.50
C VAL A 390 -10.28 7.63 -11.25
N ALA A 391 -9.16 8.03 -10.66
CA ALA A 391 -8.25 9.03 -11.20
C ALA A 391 -6.82 8.51 -11.10
N GLN A 392 -6.02 8.72 -12.16
CA GLN A 392 -4.60 8.35 -12.18
C GLN A 392 -3.82 9.04 -11.05
N LYS A 393 -2.99 8.25 -10.37
CA LYS A 393 -2.03 8.68 -9.33
C LYS A 393 -0.58 8.39 -9.68
N GLY A 394 -0.35 7.57 -10.70
CA GLY A 394 0.97 7.22 -11.19
C GLY A 394 0.87 6.32 -12.41
N SER A 395 1.87 6.38 -13.29
CA SER A 395 1.96 5.51 -14.45
C SER A 395 3.42 5.15 -14.72
N LEU A 396 3.67 3.94 -15.19
CA LEU A 396 4.91 3.52 -15.80
C LEU A 396 4.56 2.66 -17.01
N VAL A 397 5.13 2.99 -18.16
CA VAL A 397 4.94 2.29 -19.42
C VAL A 397 6.30 2.07 -20.03
N ASN A 398 6.69 0.81 -20.13
CA ASN A 398 7.92 0.37 -20.78
C ASN A 398 7.62 -0.77 -21.76
N PRO A 399 8.61 -1.28 -22.52
CA PRO A 399 8.37 -2.35 -23.48
C PRO A 399 7.82 -3.63 -22.85
N GLU A 400 8.24 -3.93 -21.62
CA GLU A 400 7.89 -5.18 -20.95
C GLU A 400 6.49 -5.16 -20.34
N ARG A 401 6.03 -4.02 -19.78
CA ARG A 401 4.74 -3.91 -19.09
C ARG A 401 4.21 -2.48 -18.94
N ALA A 402 2.94 -2.38 -18.57
CA ALA A 402 2.30 -1.18 -18.06
C ALA A 402 1.98 -1.33 -16.56
N ARG A 403 2.14 -0.25 -15.81
CA ARG A 403 1.76 -0.11 -14.40
C ARG A 403 0.92 1.14 -14.25
N PHE A 404 -0.29 0.99 -13.73
CA PHE A 404 -1.25 2.07 -13.58
C PHE A 404 -1.72 2.17 -12.13
N ASP A 405 -1.42 3.30 -11.49
CA ASP A 405 -1.82 3.59 -10.12
C ASP A 405 -3.02 4.53 -10.15
N PHE A 406 -4.06 4.22 -9.38
CA PHE A 406 -5.32 4.96 -9.40
C PHE A 406 -5.94 5.11 -8.02
N ALA A 407 -6.73 6.17 -7.86
CA ALA A 407 -7.49 6.42 -6.65
C ALA A 407 -8.65 5.42 -6.53
N HIS A 408 -8.59 4.56 -5.52
CA HIS A 408 -9.66 3.65 -5.17
C HIS A 408 -9.45 3.13 -3.73
N ASN A 409 -10.52 3.06 -2.94
CA ASN A 409 -10.43 2.80 -1.51
C ASN A 409 -10.38 1.33 -1.13
N GLU A 410 -10.82 0.44 -2.00
CA GLU A 410 -11.00 -0.98 -1.71
C GLU A 410 -10.15 -1.84 -2.66
N PRO A 411 -9.82 -3.10 -2.30
CA PRO A 411 -9.30 -4.06 -3.26
C PRO A 411 -10.28 -4.30 -4.39
N VAL A 412 -9.77 -4.32 -5.63
CA VAL A 412 -10.60 -4.67 -6.79
C VAL A 412 -10.87 -6.17 -6.77
N SER A 413 -12.14 -6.57 -6.83
CA SER A 413 -12.51 -7.99 -6.78
C SER A 413 -12.03 -8.75 -8.02
N ALA A 414 -11.90 -10.08 -7.91
CA ALA A 414 -11.49 -10.91 -9.04
C ALA A 414 -12.46 -10.78 -10.24
N GLU A 415 -13.76 -10.64 -9.96
CA GLU A 415 -14.80 -10.42 -10.96
C GLU A 415 -14.67 -9.05 -11.63
N GLN A 416 -14.37 -8.00 -10.86
CA GLN A 416 -14.14 -6.66 -11.39
C GLN A 416 -12.87 -6.62 -12.25
N ILE A 417 -11.78 -7.28 -11.83
CA ILE A 417 -10.54 -7.39 -12.63
C ILE A 417 -10.83 -8.09 -13.95
N ALA A 418 -11.56 -9.22 -13.91
CA ALA A 418 -11.94 -9.96 -15.10
C ALA A 418 -12.82 -9.13 -16.05
N GLU A 419 -13.75 -8.34 -15.50
CA GLU A 419 -14.61 -7.45 -16.28
C GLU A 419 -13.82 -6.31 -16.94
N VAL A 420 -12.89 -5.68 -16.21
CA VAL A 420 -11.98 -4.67 -16.77
C VAL A 420 -11.17 -5.25 -17.92
N GLU A 421 -10.53 -6.41 -17.72
CA GLU A 421 -9.76 -7.10 -18.75
C GLU A 421 -10.63 -7.42 -19.98
N ARG A 422 -11.88 -7.88 -19.77
CA ARG A 422 -12.84 -8.17 -20.84
C ARG A 422 -13.21 -6.92 -21.63
N ILE A 423 -13.47 -5.79 -20.97
CA ILE A 423 -13.82 -4.52 -21.62
C ILE A 423 -12.66 -4.02 -22.47
N VAL A 424 -11.44 -4.01 -21.95
CA VAL A 424 -10.24 -3.57 -22.69
C VAL A 424 -10.06 -4.44 -23.94
N ASN A 425 -10.04 -5.76 -23.80
CA ASN A 425 -9.88 -6.67 -24.93
C ASN A 425 -11.04 -6.56 -25.93
N ARG A 426 -12.26 -6.26 -25.47
CA ARG A 426 -13.38 -5.97 -26.38
C ARG A 426 -13.06 -4.76 -27.25
N VAL A 427 -12.57 -3.65 -26.70
CA VAL A 427 -12.23 -2.45 -27.49
C VAL A 427 -11.04 -2.71 -28.43
N VAL A 428 -10.06 -3.51 -28.01
CA VAL A 428 -8.98 -3.99 -28.87
C VAL A 428 -9.55 -4.74 -30.08
N ILE A 429 -10.46 -5.69 -29.87
CA ILE A 429 -11.08 -6.51 -30.93
C ILE A 429 -11.91 -5.65 -31.89
N HIS A 430 -12.58 -4.60 -31.42
CA HIS A 430 -13.30 -3.67 -32.30
C HIS A 430 -12.36 -2.84 -33.19
N ASN A 431 -11.07 -2.81 -32.87
CA ASN A 431 -10.02 -2.21 -33.68
C ASN A 431 -10.35 -0.77 -34.12
N VAL A 432 -10.78 0.06 -33.17
CA VAL A 432 -11.15 1.45 -33.42
C VAL A 432 -9.92 2.29 -33.73
N GLU A 433 -10.11 3.38 -34.49
CA GLU A 433 -9.03 4.30 -34.84
C GLU A 433 -8.54 5.08 -33.63
N VAL A 434 -7.23 5.25 -33.53
CA VAL A 434 -6.57 6.16 -32.58
C VAL A 434 -6.25 7.45 -33.31
N SER A 435 -6.95 8.52 -32.93
CA SER A 435 -6.82 9.84 -33.54
C SER A 435 -6.19 10.83 -32.58
N VAL A 436 -5.47 11.80 -33.14
CA VAL A 436 -4.76 12.84 -32.38
C VAL A 436 -5.20 14.21 -32.90
N GLY A 437 -5.59 15.08 -31.98
CA GLY A 437 -5.93 16.48 -32.27
C GLY A 437 -5.08 17.44 -31.43
N HIS A 438 -4.95 18.67 -31.90
CA HIS A 438 -4.38 19.78 -31.13
C HIS A 438 -5.46 20.85 -30.98
N MET A 439 -5.72 21.27 -29.74
CA MET A 439 -6.72 22.29 -29.43
C MET A 439 -6.37 23.04 -28.15
N SER A 440 -7.13 24.08 -27.84
CA SER A 440 -6.97 24.79 -26.57
C SER A 440 -7.31 23.87 -25.40
N TYR A 441 -6.71 24.12 -24.23
CA TYR A 441 -7.04 23.36 -23.02
C TYR A 441 -8.55 23.36 -22.73
N ASP A 442 -9.19 24.53 -22.77
CA ASP A 442 -10.62 24.68 -22.49
C ASP A 442 -11.49 23.91 -23.48
N ASP A 443 -11.14 23.92 -24.77
CA ASP A 443 -11.89 23.18 -25.79
C ASP A 443 -11.70 21.66 -25.64
N ALA A 444 -10.52 21.21 -25.23
CA ALA A 444 -10.28 19.80 -24.95
C ALA A 444 -11.14 19.29 -23.79
N ILE A 445 -11.22 20.06 -22.68
CA ILE A 445 -12.08 19.72 -21.55
C ILE A 445 -13.56 19.72 -21.96
N LYS A 446 -14.02 20.70 -22.74
CA LYS A 446 -15.40 20.72 -23.28
C LYS A 446 -15.70 19.54 -24.19
N ALA A 447 -14.71 19.03 -24.92
CA ALA A 447 -14.82 17.86 -25.76
C ALA A 447 -14.83 16.54 -24.97
N GLY A 448 -14.75 16.60 -23.64
CA GLY A 448 -14.76 15.43 -22.76
C GLY A 448 -13.38 14.80 -22.56
N ALA A 449 -12.29 15.50 -22.91
CA ALA A 449 -10.95 15.01 -22.65
C ALA A 449 -10.67 15.00 -21.14
N ILE A 450 -10.18 13.87 -20.65
CA ILE A 450 -9.72 13.77 -19.26
C ILE A 450 -8.30 14.34 -19.19
N ALA A 451 -8.10 15.34 -18.34
CA ALA A 451 -6.77 15.81 -17.97
C ALA A 451 -6.19 14.91 -16.87
N LEU A 452 -4.92 14.55 -17.00
CA LEU A 452 -4.19 13.77 -16.01
C LEU A 452 -3.86 14.64 -14.79
N PHE A 453 -4.07 14.09 -13.60
CA PHE A 453 -3.91 14.81 -12.35
C PHE A 453 -2.44 15.16 -12.08
N GLY A 454 -2.15 16.46 -11.85
CA GLY A 454 -0.82 16.95 -11.45
C GLY A 454 0.06 17.50 -12.58
N GLU A 455 -0.36 17.38 -13.83
CA GLU A 455 0.35 17.92 -14.99
C GLU A 455 0.03 19.41 -15.21
N LYS A 456 1.03 20.21 -15.61
CA LYS A 456 0.82 21.57 -16.08
C LYS A 456 0.67 21.56 -17.59
N TYR A 457 -0.49 21.98 -18.07
CA TYR A 457 -0.78 22.06 -19.50
C TYR A 457 -0.50 23.46 -20.04
N GLY A 458 0.05 23.53 -21.26
CA GLY A 458 0.17 24.78 -22.00
C GLY A 458 -1.14 25.17 -22.68
N ASP A 459 -1.14 26.32 -23.36
CA ASP A 459 -2.33 26.88 -24.03
C ASP A 459 -2.89 25.97 -25.13
N THR A 460 -2.02 25.17 -25.77
CA THR A 460 -2.38 24.14 -26.74
C THR A 460 -2.01 22.76 -26.21
N VAL A 461 -2.94 21.82 -26.25
CA VAL A 461 -2.77 20.45 -25.75
C VAL A 461 -2.98 19.42 -26.85
N ARG A 462 -2.26 18.30 -26.73
CA ARG A 462 -2.42 17.12 -27.59
C ARG A 462 -3.50 16.22 -26.99
N VAL A 463 -4.59 16.06 -27.72
CA VAL A 463 -5.74 15.23 -27.34
C VAL A 463 -5.67 13.91 -28.09
N LEU A 464 -5.58 12.81 -27.35
CA LEU A 464 -5.62 11.45 -27.87
C LEU A 464 -7.05 10.91 -27.73
N LYS A 465 -7.59 10.35 -28.81
CA LYS A 465 -8.92 9.74 -28.83
C LYS A 465 -8.87 8.33 -29.41
N MET A 466 -9.36 7.34 -28.65
CA MET A 466 -9.46 5.93 -29.06
C MET A 466 -10.93 5.54 -29.26
N GLY A 467 -11.45 5.80 -30.47
CA GLY A 467 -12.89 5.81 -30.70
C GLY A 467 -13.62 6.71 -29.70
N ASP A 468 -14.87 6.40 -29.36
CA ASP A 468 -15.62 7.14 -28.34
C ASP A 468 -15.39 6.59 -26.91
N PHE A 469 -14.45 5.66 -26.74
CA PHE A 469 -14.26 4.96 -25.47
C PHE A 469 -13.30 5.68 -24.52
N SER A 470 -12.21 6.26 -25.04
CA SER A 470 -11.25 7.04 -24.25
C SER A 470 -10.86 8.30 -25.02
N THR A 471 -10.88 9.44 -24.33
CA THR A 471 -10.39 10.74 -24.83
C THR A 471 -9.58 11.40 -23.71
N GLU A 472 -8.28 11.56 -23.90
CA GLU A 472 -7.35 11.96 -22.84
C GLU A 472 -6.27 12.91 -23.37
N LEU A 473 -5.76 13.79 -22.51
CA LEU A 473 -4.59 14.61 -22.82
C LEU A 473 -3.33 13.77 -22.67
N CYS A 474 -2.63 13.47 -23.78
CA CYS A 474 -1.44 12.64 -23.74
C CYS A 474 -0.39 13.06 -24.77
N GLY A 475 0.85 13.19 -24.31
CA GLY A 475 2.02 13.47 -25.14
C GLY A 475 2.80 12.22 -25.58
N GLY A 476 2.36 11.02 -25.23
CA GLY A 476 3.09 9.78 -25.51
C GLY A 476 2.97 9.27 -26.95
N THR A 477 3.68 8.18 -27.22
CA THR A 477 3.54 7.42 -28.46
C THR A 477 2.43 6.38 -28.30
N HIS A 478 1.64 6.21 -29.37
CA HIS A 478 0.48 5.31 -29.36
C HIS A 478 0.42 4.51 -30.65
N VAL A 479 -0.35 3.42 -30.60
CA VAL A 479 -0.70 2.66 -31.79
C VAL A 479 -1.64 3.45 -32.70
N LYS A 480 -1.77 3.03 -33.96
CA LYS A 480 -2.67 3.68 -34.92
C LYS A 480 -4.11 3.21 -34.77
N ARG A 481 -4.30 1.94 -34.38
CA ARG A 481 -5.62 1.38 -34.09
C ARG A 481 -5.56 0.48 -32.86
N THR A 482 -6.66 0.38 -32.11
CA THR A 482 -6.67 -0.40 -30.87
C THR A 482 -6.37 -1.88 -31.07
N GLY A 483 -6.59 -2.44 -32.26
CA GLY A 483 -6.24 -3.83 -32.59
C GLY A 483 -4.74 -4.09 -32.62
N ASP A 484 -3.92 -3.06 -32.85
CA ASP A 484 -2.46 -3.16 -32.87
C ASP A 484 -1.87 -3.44 -31.46
N ILE A 485 -2.67 -3.23 -30.39
CA ILE A 485 -2.30 -3.57 -29.00
C ILE A 485 -2.12 -5.08 -28.84
N GLY A 486 -2.93 -5.88 -29.56
CA GLY A 486 -3.03 -7.32 -29.34
C GLY A 486 -3.64 -7.67 -27.99
N LEU A 487 -3.42 -8.91 -27.53
CA LEU A 487 -3.95 -9.38 -26.25
C LEU A 487 -3.52 -8.47 -25.09
N PHE A 488 -4.47 -8.00 -24.30
CA PHE A 488 -4.22 -7.31 -23.04
C PHE A 488 -4.46 -8.27 -21.86
N LYS A 489 -3.53 -8.33 -20.92
CA LYS A 489 -3.63 -9.21 -19.75
C LYS A 489 -3.21 -8.49 -18.48
N ILE A 490 -4.06 -8.51 -17.45
CA ILE A 490 -3.71 -8.03 -16.11
C ILE A 490 -2.91 -9.13 -15.41
N ILE A 491 -1.74 -8.74 -14.88
CA ILE A 491 -0.83 -9.62 -14.13
C ILE A 491 -1.21 -9.61 -12.65
N ALA A 492 -1.40 -8.42 -12.09
CA ALA A 492 -1.56 -8.25 -10.66
C ALA A 492 -2.35 -6.98 -10.33
N GLU A 493 -2.99 -7.04 -9.17
CA GLU A 493 -3.65 -5.92 -8.52
C GLU A 493 -3.14 -5.84 -7.07
N THR A 494 -2.69 -4.67 -6.65
CA THR A 494 -2.09 -4.47 -5.31
C THR A 494 -2.43 -3.11 -4.71
N GLY A 495 -2.43 -3.02 -3.37
CA GLY A 495 -2.55 -1.74 -2.66
C GLY A 495 -1.18 -1.10 -2.45
N VAL A 496 -1.00 0.14 -2.92
CA VAL A 496 0.27 0.87 -2.81
C VAL A 496 0.28 1.81 -1.60
N ALA A 497 -0.84 2.47 -1.35
CA ALA A 497 -1.05 3.36 -0.22
C ALA A 497 -2.54 3.42 0.13
N ALA A 498 -2.89 4.03 1.26
CA ALA A 498 -4.29 4.24 1.63
C ALA A 498 -5.02 5.04 0.53
N GLY A 499 -6.04 4.43 -0.08
CA GLY A 499 -6.81 5.02 -1.18
C GLY A 499 -6.17 4.95 -2.56
N VAL A 500 -5.05 4.21 -2.73
CA VAL A 500 -4.36 4.04 -4.01
C VAL A 500 -4.12 2.57 -4.32
N ARG A 501 -4.64 2.13 -5.47
CA ARG A 501 -4.48 0.78 -6.01
C ARG A 501 -3.59 0.80 -7.26
N ARG A 502 -2.99 -0.34 -7.58
CA ARG A 502 -2.10 -0.53 -8.73
C ARG A 502 -2.54 -1.74 -9.54
N ILE A 503 -2.67 -1.55 -10.84
CA ILE A 503 -2.78 -2.62 -11.83
C ILE A 503 -1.45 -2.72 -12.57
N GLU A 504 -0.89 -3.93 -12.67
CA GLU A 504 0.18 -4.24 -13.61
C GLU A 504 -0.37 -5.11 -14.73
N ALA A 505 -0.04 -4.78 -15.98
CA ALA A 505 -0.58 -5.43 -17.16
C ALA A 505 0.46 -5.52 -18.28
N VAL A 506 0.24 -6.48 -19.20
CA VAL A 506 1.06 -6.69 -20.40
C VAL A 506 0.20 -6.75 -21.65
N THR A 507 0.82 -6.44 -22.78
CA THR A 507 0.16 -6.44 -24.09
C THR A 507 0.90 -7.29 -25.13
N GLY A 508 0.23 -7.60 -26.24
CA GLY A 508 0.83 -8.21 -27.42
C GLY A 508 1.66 -9.46 -27.13
N GLU A 509 2.90 -9.49 -27.61
CA GLU A 509 3.84 -10.60 -27.41
C GLU A 509 4.09 -10.92 -25.94
N GLY A 510 4.20 -9.92 -25.06
CA GLY A 510 4.39 -10.12 -23.62
C GLY A 510 3.20 -10.83 -22.98
N ALA A 511 1.98 -10.48 -23.38
CA ALA A 511 0.77 -11.16 -22.93
C ALA A 511 0.67 -12.59 -23.46
N VAL A 512 1.02 -12.82 -24.74
CA VAL A 512 1.05 -14.17 -25.33
C VAL A 512 2.06 -15.06 -24.59
N ALA A 513 3.26 -14.56 -24.34
CA ALA A 513 4.29 -15.29 -23.60
C ALA A 513 3.83 -15.66 -22.18
N LEU A 514 3.18 -14.72 -21.48
CA LEU A 514 2.61 -14.97 -20.15
C LEU A 514 1.57 -16.10 -20.17
N VAL A 515 0.62 -16.05 -21.11
CA VAL A 515 -0.43 -17.09 -21.23
C VAL A 515 0.16 -18.45 -21.58
N GLN A 516 1.14 -18.49 -22.49
CA GLN A 516 1.83 -19.74 -22.85
C GLN A 516 2.63 -20.33 -21.67
N ALA A 517 3.28 -19.49 -20.87
CA ALA A 517 3.97 -19.93 -19.66
C ALA A 517 2.99 -20.53 -18.63
N GLN A 518 1.85 -19.86 -18.38
CA GLN A 518 0.80 -20.35 -17.49
C GLN A 518 0.16 -21.66 -17.99
N ASP A 519 -0.12 -21.77 -19.29
CA ASP A 519 -0.62 -23.00 -19.90
C ASP A 519 0.40 -24.15 -19.79
N GLY A 520 1.69 -23.87 -19.97
CA GLY A 520 2.77 -24.83 -19.76
C GLY A 520 2.84 -25.35 -18.32
N GLU A 521 2.74 -24.46 -17.34
CA GLU A 521 2.72 -24.82 -15.92
C GLU A 521 1.48 -25.67 -15.57
N LEU A 522 0.31 -25.29 -16.07
CA LEU A 522 -0.94 -26.03 -15.87
C LEU A 522 -0.85 -27.45 -16.47
N LYS A 523 -0.30 -27.58 -17.67
CA LYS A 523 -0.06 -28.88 -18.33
C LYS A 523 0.94 -29.73 -17.56
N ALA A 524 2.02 -29.13 -17.04
CA ALA A 524 2.98 -29.84 -16.22
C ALA A 524 2.35 -30.36 -14.91
N ALA A 525 1.56 -29.53 -14.23
CA ALA A 525 0.82 -29.91 -13.03
C ALA A 525 -0.19 -31.03 -13.32
N ALA A 526 -0.94 -30.94 -14.42
CA ALA A 526 -1.86 -31.99 -14.87
C ALA A 526 -1.15 -33.31 -15.17
N ALA A 527 0.02 -33.28 -15.81
CA ALA A 527 0.81 -34.47 -16.07
C ALA A 527 1.30 -35.14 -14.78
N ILE A 528 1.78 -34.35 -13.80
CA ILE A 528 2.20 -34.85 -12.48
C ILE A 528 1.03 -35.47 -11.73
N ALA A 529 -0.12 -34.80 -11.71
CA ALA A 529 -1.33 -35.29 -11.07
C ALA A 529 -2.00 -36.44 -11.83
N GLN A 530 -1.54 -36.75 -13.05
CA GLN A 530 -2.21 -37.68 -13.98
C GLN A 530 -3.69 -37.32 -14.18
N ALA A 531 -3.98 -36.02 -14.33
CA ALA A 531 -5.30 -35.48 -14.53
C ALA A 531 -5.55 -35.20 -16.02
N GLN A 532 -6.78 -35.40 -16.47
CA GLN A 532 -7.21 -34.93 -17.79
C GLN A 532 -7.45 -33.40 -17.77
N PRO A 533 -7.44 -32.74 -18.94
CA PRO A 533 -7.81 -31.33 -19.04
C PRO A 533 -9.16 -31.04 -18.35
N GLY A 534 -9.19 -30.04 -17.47
CA GLY A 534 -10.39 -29.67 -16.70
C GLY A 534 -10.59 -30.47 -15.40
N GLU A 535 -9.87 -31.57 -15.17
CA GLU A 535 -10.03 -32.41 -13.98
C GLU A 535 -8.96 -32.17 -12.90
N LEU A 536 -7.95 -31.35 -13.18
CA LEU A 536 -6.80 -31.14 -12.30
C LEU A 536 -7.20 -30.82 -10.85
N LEU A 537 -8.11 -29.86 -10.65
CA LEU A 537 -8.58 -29.48 -9.30
C LEU A 537 -9.18 -30.67 -8.56
N SER A 538 -10.14 -31.36 -9.18
CA SER A 538 -10.79 -32.54 -8.58
C SER A 538 -9.79 -33.66 -8.26
N LYS A 539 -8.77 -33.85 -9.11
CA LYS A 539 -7.71 -34.84 -8.91
C LYS A 539 -6.81 -34.45 -7.72
N LEU A 540 -6.46 -33.17 -7.60
CA LEU A 540 -5.69 -32.65 -6.47
C LEU A 540 -6.47 -32.79 -5.15
N GLU A 541 -7.76 -32.46 -5.14
CA GLU A 541 -8.62 -32.67 -3.96
C GLU A 541 -8.66 -34.14 -3.55
N LYS A 542 -8.80 -35.05 -4.52
CA LYS A 542 -8.78 -36.50 -4.28
C LYS A 542 -7.44 -36.97 -3.74
N LEU A 543 -6.33 -36.54 -4.34
CA LEU A 543 -4.98 -36.89 -3.87
C LEU A 543 -4.74 -36.37 -2.44
N GLN A 544 -5.22 -35.17 -2.11
CA GLN A 544 -5.11 -34.61 -0.77
C GLN A 544 -5.96 -35.39 0.25
N ALA A 545 -7.16 -35.83 -0.14
CA ALA A 545 -8.01 -36.68 0.69
C ALA A 545 -7.39 -38.07 0.91
N GLU A 546 -6.84 -38.69 -0.14
CA GLU A 546 -6.13 -39.98 -0.08
C GLU A 546 -4.87 -39.90 0.78
N LEU A 547 -4.11 -38.80 0.69
CA LEU A 547 -2.94 -38.56 1.53
C LEU A 547 -3.33 -38.53 3.01
N LYS A 548 -4.37 -37.77 3.38
CA LYS A 548 -4.88 -37.72 4.76
C LYS A 548 -5.38 -39.08 5.23
N ALA A 549 -6.10 -39.82 4.38
CA ALA A 549 -6.59 -41.15 4.71
C ALA A 549 -5.44 -42.16 4.94
N THR A 550 -4.42 -42.13 4.07
CA THR A 550 -3.24 -43.00 4.16
C THR A 550 -2.41 -42.68 5.40
N GLN A 551 -2.21 -41.41 5.72
CA GLN A 551 -1.54 -40.99 6.96
C GLN A 551 -2.29 -41.53 8.20
N LYS A 552 -3.62 -41.45 8.21
CA LYS A 552 -4.45 -42.01 9.29
C LYS A 552 -4.32 -43.53 9.40
N GLN A 553 -4.34 -44.25 8.27
CA GLN A 553 -4.16 -45.71 8.26
C GLN A 553 -2.75 -46.12 8.73
N ALA A 554 -1.71 -45.39 8.30
CA ALA A 554 -0.35 -45.62 8.75
C ALA A 554 -0.25 -45.47 10.27
N GLN A 555 -0.88 -44.44 10.84
CA GLN A 555 -0.91 -44.25 12.29
C GLN A 555 -1.63 -45.38 13.03
N GLN A 556 -2.76 -45.85 12.48
CA GLN A 556 -3.50 -46.99 13.04
C GLN A 556 -2.67 -48.28 13.01
N LEU A 557 -1.97 -48.56 11.91
CA LEU A 557 -1.11 -49.75 11.78
C LEU A 557 0.09 -49.67 12.73
N LYS A 558 0.73 -48.50 12.86
CA LYS A 558 1.80 -48.28 13.86
C LYS A 558 1.27 -48.55 15.28
N GLY A 559 0.06 -48.10 15.59
CA GLY A 559 -0.56 -48.38 16.88
C GLY A 559 -0.85 -49.86 17.13
N GLN A 560 -1.33 -50.60 16.13
CA GLN A 560 -1.54 -52.05 16.23
C GLN A 560 -0.22 -52.81 16.43
N LEU A 561 0.84 -52.42 15.72
CA LEU A 561 2.18 -53.01 15.88
C LEU A 561 2.73 -52.79 17.28
N ALA A 562 2.64 -51.57 17.81
CA ALA A 562 3.09 -51.25 19.16
C ALA A 562 2.34 -52.06 20.22
N LEU A 563 1.01 -52.23 20.06
CA LEU A 563 0.21 -53.07 20.94
C LEU A 563 0.58 -54.56 20.86
N GLY A 564 0.98 -55.06 19.69
CA GLY A 564 1.45 -56.45 19.53
C GLY A 564 2.82 -56.73 20.17
N GLN A 565 3.64 -55.69 20.38
CA GLN A 565 4.96 -55.80 21.02
C GLN A 565 4.89 -55.73 22.56
N LEU A 566 3.70 -55.56 23.15
CA LEU A 566 3.51 -55.38 24.59
C LEU A 566 4.11 -56.53 25.42
N ASP A 567 3.93 -57.78 24.98
CA ASP A 567 4.45 -58.96 25.69
C ASP A 567 5.98 -59.01 25.68
N GLN A 568 6.59 -58.66 24.55
CA GLN A 568 8.04 -58.56 24.43
C GLN A 568 8.59 -57.40 25.27
N LEU A 569 7.88 -56.28 25.31
CA LEU A 569 8.24 -55.10 26.11
C LEU A 569 8.21 -55.42 27.61
N LEU A 570 7.16 -56.11 28.06
CA LEU A 570 7.06 -56.62 29.44
C LEU A 570 8.22 -57.58 29.76
N ALA A 571 8.49 -58.56 28.89
CA ALA A 571 9.55 -59.54 29.12
C ALA A 571 10.96 -58.93 29.17
N SER A 572 11.20 -57.83 28.47
CA SER A 572 12.55 -57.24 28.31
C SER A 572 12.83 -56.01 29.16
N GLN A 573 11.81 -55.23 29.53
CA GLN A 573 11.97 -53.92 30.19
C GLN A 573 11.34 -53.87 31.60
N GLN A 574 10.71 -54.95 32.05
CA GLN A 574 10.20 -55.06 33.42
C GLN A 574 11.37 -55.24 34.40
N GLN A 575 11.40 -54.42 35.44
CA GLN A 575 12.39 -54.47 36.51
C GLN A 575 11.72 -54.48 37.88
N SER A 576 12.34 -55.12 38.87
CA SER A 576 11.88 -55.09 40.26
C SER A 576 12.63 -54.03 41.03
N ILE A 577 11.91 -53.06 41.59
CA ILE A 577 12.44 -51.98 42.43
C ILE A 577 11.80 -52.11 43.81
N ASN A 578 12.59 -52.40 44.85
CA ASN A 578 12.12 -52.65 46.22
C ASN A 578 10.96 -53.67 46.31
N GLY A 579 10.96 -54.68 45.44
CA GLY A 579 9.92 -55.72 45.39
C GLY A 579 8.66 -55.33 44.61
N VAL A 580 8.62 -54.15 43.99
CA VAL A 580 7.53 -53.69 43.12
C VAL A 580 7.93 -53.79 41.66
N SER A 581 7.02 -54.29 40.83
CA SER A 581 7.23 -54.38 39.38
C SER A 581 7.11 -53.00 38.72
N CYS A 582 8.18 -52.56 38.07
CA CYS A 582 8.27 -51.27 37.41
C CYS A 582 8.61 -51.46 35.92
N LEU A 583 7.97 -50.69 35.04
CA LEU A 583 8.28 -50.67 33.62
C LEU A 583 8.45 -49.24 33.12
N ILE A 584 9.63 -48.94 32.58
CA ILE A 584 9.96 -47.62 32.02
C ILE A 584 10.44 -47.84 30.61
N SER A 585 9.74 -47.28 29.62
CA SER A 585 10.11 -47.53 28.23
C SER A 585 9.83 -46.34 27.31
N LYS A 586 10.72 -46.18 26.33
CA LYS A 586 10.54 -45.28 25.19
C LYS A 586 9.98 -46.10 24.03
N ILE A 587 8.87 -45.63 23.46
CA ILE A 587 8.25 -46.16 22.26
C ILE A 587 8.38 -45.10 21.17
N GLU A 588 8.62 -45.50 19.94
CA GLU A 588 8.80 -44.57 18.83
C GLU A 588 7.51 -44.48 18.01
N ASP A 589 7.22 -43.28 17.48
CA ASP A 589 6.26 -43.06 16.39
C ASP A 589 4.78 -43.48 16.63
N ILE A 590 4.30 -43.42 17.86
CA ILE A 590 2.87 -43.67 18.18
C ILE A 590 2.14 -42.40 18.65
N ASP A 591 0.83 -42.34 18.47
CA ASP A 591 0.05 -41.21 18.94
C ASP A 591 -0.28 -41.34 20.44
N ALA A 592 -0.68 -40.23 21.06
CA ALA A 592 -1.01 -40.18 22.48
C ALA A 592 -2.21 -41.08 22.86
N ALA A 593 -3.10 -41.41 21.91
CA ALA A 593 -4.23 -42.30 22.14
C ALA A 593 -3.75 -43.76 22.24
N THR A 594 -2.92 -44.20 21.31
CA THR A 594 -2.27 -45.51 21.33
C THR A 594 -1.39 -45.67 22.57
N LEU A 595 -0.61 -44.64 22.91
CA LEU A 595 0.23 -44.65 24.12
C LEU A 595 -0.62 -44.84 25.38
N ARG A 596 -1.84 -44.27 25.41
CA ARG A 596 -2.81 -44.47 26.50
C ARG A 596 -3.30 -45.91 26.55
N ASP A 597 -3.83 -46.41 25.44
CA ASP A 597 -4.37 -47.78 25.33
C ASP A 597 -3.30 -48.83 25.67
N MET A 598 -2.06 -48.59 25.26
CA MET A 598 -0.91 -49.43 25.58
C MET A 598 -0.64 -49.42 27.08
N SER A 599 -0.68 -48.25 27.73
CA SER A 599 -0.52 -48.15 29.18
C SER A 599 -1.64 -48.87 29.96
N ASP A 600 -2.88 -48.84 29.47
CA ASP A 600 -4.02 -49.55 30.08
C ASP A 600 -3.78 -51.06 30.07
N LYS A 601 -3.53 -51.63 28.89
CA LYS A 601 -3.28 -53.07 28.75
C LYS A 601 -2.03 -53.53 29.50
N LEU A 602 -1.02 -52.67 29.60
CA LEU A 602 0.19 -52.97 30.35
C LEU A 602 -0.10 -53.11 31.84
N MET A 603 -0.93 -52.22 32.40
CA MET A 603 -1.35 -52.31 33.80
C MET A 603 -2.21 -53.54 34.08
N ASP A 604 -3.08 -53.93 33.13
CA ASP A 604 -3.88 -55.16 33.25
C ASP A 604 -3.00 -56.42 33.37
N LYS A 605 -1.84 -56.43 32.67
CA LYS A 605 -0.87 -57.55 32.72
C LYS A 605 0.07 -57.52 33.93
N LEU A 606 0.40 -56.33 34.43
CA LEU A 606 1.28 -56.18 35.60
C LEU A 606 0.59 -56.53 36.92
N GLU A 607 -0.75 -56.44 36.97
CA GLU A 607 -1.62 -56.60 38.15
C GLU A 607 -1.33 -55.60 39.31
N SER A 608 -0.10 -55.57 39.83
CA SER A 608 0.42 -54.56 40.77
C SER A 608 1.79 -54.05 40.30
N GLY A 609 1.92 -52.73 40.12
CA GLY A 609 3.15 -52.13 39.62
C GLY A 609 3.04 -50.66 39.21
N VAL A 610 4.15 -50.16 38.67
CA VAL A 610 4.30 -48.79 38.17
C VAL A 610 4.79 -48.82 36.73
N ALA A 611 4.15 -48.06 35.84
CA ALA A 611 4.59 -47.95 34.46
C ALA A 611 4.74 -46.49 34.01
N LEU A 612 5.81 -46.19 33.27
CA LEU A 612 5.97 -44.94 32.55
C LEU A 612 6.36 -45.22 31.11
N LEU A 613 5.53 -44.77 30.18
CA LEU A 613 5.78 -44.87 28.75
C LEU A 613 5.99 -43.48 28.16
N ALA A 614 7.02 -43.35 27.33
CA ALA A 614 7.33 -42.12 26.61
C ALA A 614 7.26 -42.37 25.11
N CYS A 615 6.73 -41.40 24.37
CA CYS A 615 6.72 -41.38 22.91
C CYS A 615 7.35 -40.09 22.39
N VAL A 616 8.10 -40.18 21.29
CA VAL A 616 8.52 -39.02 20.51
C VAL A 616 7.82 -39.07 19.15
N ALA A 617 7.05 -38.04 18.84
CA ALA A 617 6.38 -37.86 17.55
C ALA A 617 6.41 -36.38 17.18
N ASP A 618 6.69 -36.07 15.91
CA ASP A 618 6.74 -34.69 15.38
C ASP A 618 7.60 -33.71 16.22
N GLY A 619 8.74 -34.20 16.74
CA GLY A 619 9.66 -33.39 17.57
C GLY A 619 9.12 -33.07 18.97
N LYS A 620 8.00 -33.67 19.39
CA LYS A 620 7.42 -33.50 20.73
C LYS A 620 7.44 -34.82 21.50
N VAL A 621 7.61 -34.70 22.81
CA VAL A 621 7.54 -35.83 23.75
C VAL A 621 6.11 -35.94 24.28
N SER A 622 5.54 -37.14 24.28
CA SER A 622 4.32 -37.49 25.01
C SER A 622 4.65 -38.51 26.09
N LEU A 623 4.19 -38.29 27.31
CA LEU A 623 4.46 -39.14 28.46
C LEU A 623 3.15 -39.62 29.08
N ILE A 624 3.13 -40.88 29.51
CA ILE A 624 2.06 -41.41 30.35
C ILE A 624 2.64 -42.21 31.51
N ALA A 625 2.14 -41.93 32.70
CA ALA A 625 2.46 -42.66 33.93
C ALA A 625 1.23 -43.38 34.45
N ARG A 626 1.41 -44.61 34.93
CA ARG A 626 0.40 -45.46 35.54
C ARG A 626 0.91 -46.06 36.83
N VAL A 627 0.04 -46.13 37.84
CA VAL A 627 0.33 -46.74 39.14
C VAL A 627 -0.87 -47.59 39.56
N SER A 628 -0.63 -48.84 39.97
CA SER A 628 -1.68 -49.71 40.48
C SER A 628 -2.29 -49.17 41.78
N LYS A 629 -3.57 -49.47 42.04
CA LYS A 629 -4.34 -48.85 43.14
C LYS A 629 -3.69 -49.04 44.51
N ASP A 630 -3.13 -50.21 44.76
CA ASP A 630 -2.42 -50.59 45.98
C ASP A 630 -1.14 -49.77 46.24
N LEU A 631 -0.55 -49.18 45.18
CA LEU A 631 0.68 -48.39 45.27
C LEU A 631 0.45 -46.87 45.25
N THR A 632 -0.78 -46.42 44.96
CA THR A 632 -1.11 -44.97 44.87
C THR A 632 -0.86 -44.18 46.16
N GLY A 633 -0.83 -44.86 47.31
CA GLY A 633 -0.47 -44.27 48.60
C GLY A 633 1.03 -43.98 48.77
N LYS A 634 1.89 -44.66 48.00
CA LYS A 634 3.35 -44.50 48.02
C LYS A 634 3.86 -43.65 46.84
N VAL A 635 3.36 -43.93 45.64
CA VAL A 635 3.75 -43.25 44.39
C VAL A 635 2.50 -42.70 43.71
N LYS A 636 2.50 -41.41 43.37
CA LYS A 636 1.42 -40.79 42.58
C LYS A 636 1.84 -40.66 41.13
N ALA A 637 1.00 -41.09 40.19
CA ALA A 637 1.27 -41.00 38.75
C ALA A 637 1.58 -39.56 38.29
N GLY A 638 0.92 -38.56 38.88
CA GLY A 638 1.18 -37.14 38.60
C GLY A 638 2.56 -36.66 39.04
N GLU A 639 3.11 -37.18 40.15
CA GLU A 639 4.48 -36.88 40.56
C GLU A 639 5.48 -37.58 39.63
N LEU A 640 5.22 -38.85 39.31
CA LEU A 640 6.05 -39.67 38.44
C LEU A 640 6.20 -39.08 37.02
N VAL A 641 5.09 -38.69 36.37
CA VAL A 641 5.16 -38.13 35.01
C VAL A 641 5.87 -36.78 34.98
N ASN A 642 5.76 -35.98 36.05
CA ASN A 642 6.39 -34.66 36.12
C ASN A 642 7.90 -34.74 36.36
N GLN A 643 8.42 -35.81 36.97
CA GLN A 643 9.86 -36.01 37.06
C GLN A 643 10.54 -36.06 35.69
N VAL A 644 9.88 -36.70 34.71
CA VAL A 644 10.37 -36.73 33.33
C VAL A 644 9.98 -35.47 32.58
N ALA A 645 8.73 -35.02 32.70
CA ALA A 645 8.20 -33.90 31.94
C ALA A 645 9.03 -32.62 32.12
N LEU A 646 9.44 -32.29 33.35
CA LEU A 646 10.22 -31.09 33.64
C LEU A 646 11.60 -31.08 32.96
N GLN A 647 12.21 -32.26 32.78
CA GLN A 647 13.52 -32.42 32.14
C GLN A 647 13.43 -32.33 30.61
N VAL A 648 12.26 -32.64 30.03
CA VAL A 648 11.98 -32.53 28.59
C VAL A 648 11.24 -31.23 28.22
N GLY A 649 11.35 -30.19 29.05
CA GLY A 649 10.78 -28.86 28.80
C GLY A 649 9.25 -28.81 28.91
N GLY A 650 8.67 -29.69 29.73
CA GLY A 650 7.25 -29.98 29.78
C GLY A 650 6.64 -29.95 31.17
N LYS A 651 5.32 -30.15 31.24
CA LYS A 651 4.57 -30.33 32.48
C LYS A 651 3.37 -31.22 32.23
N GLY A 652 2.96 -31.97 33.25
CA GLY A 652 1.81 -32.86 33.18
C GLY A 652 0.96 -32.87 34.45
N GLY A 653 -0.12 -33.65 34.38
CA GLY A 653 -1.07 -33.79 35.47
C GLY A 653 -2.01 -34.97 35.24
N GLY A 654 -2.72 -35.35 36.29
CA GLY A 654 -3.67 -36.45 36.24
C GLY A 654 -4.09 -36.93 37.62
N ARG A 655 -4.77 -38.08 37.64
CA ARG A 655 -5.22 -38.75 38.85
C ARG A 655 -4.05 -39.51 39.52
N PRO A 656 -4.19 -39.95 40.79
CA PRO A 656 -3.14 -40.71 41.47
C PRO A 656 -2.71 -42.00 40.75
N ASP A 657 -3.63 -42.63 40.01
CA ASP A 657 -3.45 -43.89 39.27
C ASP A 657 -2.97 -43.68 37.81
N MET A 658 -3.15 -42.48 37.25
CA MET A 658 -2.86 -42.19 35.85
C MET A 658 -2.60 -40.70 35.62
N ALA A 659 -1.48 -40.37 34.98
CA ALA A 659 -1.17 -39.00 34.57
C ALA A 659 -0.51 -38.93 33.20
N GLN A 660 -0.68 -37.79 32.53
CA GLN A 660 -0.11 -37.53 31.21
C GLN A 660 0.66 -36.22 31.22
N ALA A 661 1.70 -36.14 30.39
CA ALA A 661 2.48 -34.92 30.18
C ALA A 661 2.95 -34.82 28.73
N GLY A 662 3.32 -33.62 28.31
CA GLY A 662 4.01 -33.38 27.05
C GLY A 662 5.27 -32.55 27.26
N GLY A 663 6.23 -32.64 26.34
CA GLY A 663 7.49 -31.90 26.36
C GLY A 663 7.97 -31.53 24.95
N THR A 664 8.85 -30.55 24.86
CA THR A 664 9.39 -30.00 23.60
C THR A 664 10.86 -30.31 23.38
N GLN A 665 11.52 -31.02 24.31
CA GLN A 665 12.95 -31.33 24.26
C GLN A 665 13.18 -32.86 24.24
N PRO A 666 12.93 -33.54 23.10
CA PRO A 666 13.12 -34.99 22.97
C PRO A 666 14.56 -35.44 23.19
N GLU A 667 15.55 -34.57 22.95
CA GLU A 667 16.98 -34.83 23.18
C GLU A 667 17.30 -35.16 24.65
N ASN A 668 16.52 -34.64 25.60
CA ASN A 668 16.72 -34.87 27.03
C ASN A 668 16.00 -36.13 27.55
N LEU A 669 15.19 -36.78 26.70
CA LEU A 669 14.30 -37.87 27.13
C LEU A 669 15.08 -39.09 27.65
N ALA A 670 16.18 -39.46 27.01
CA ALA A 670 16.96 -40.64 27.41
C ALA A 670 17.49 -40.50 28.86
N ALA A 671 18.16 -39.37 29.15
CA ALA A 671 18.66 -39.07 30.49
C ALA A 671 17.53 -38.95 31.53
N ALA A 672 16.40 -38.36 31.14
CA ALA A 672 15.24 -38.24 32.02
C ALA A 672 14.65 -39.61 32.40
N LEU A 673 14.57 -40.55 31.47
CA LEU A 673 14.11 -41.93 31.75
C LEU A 673 15.10 -42.71 32.61
N GLU A 674 16.41 -42.53 32.41
CA GLU A 674 17.45 -43.18 33.23
C GLU A 674 17.45 -42.70 34.70
N SER A 675 16.95 -41.49 34.99
CA SER A 675 16.85 -40.97 36.35
C SER A 675 15.73 -41.61 37.19
N LEU A 676 14.74 -42.24 36.55
CA LEU A 676 13.52 -42.70 37.20
C LEU A 676 13.68 -43.89 38.15
N PRO A 677 14.48 -44.94 37.88
CA PRO A 677 14.62 -46.07 38.80
C PRO A 677 15.11 -45.65 40.19
N ALA A 678 16.08 -44.73 40.27
CA ALA A 678 16.60 -44.21 41.53
C ALA A 678 15.53 -43.39 42.29
N TRP A 679 14.75 -42.59 41.57
CA TRP A 679 13.64 -41.82 42.16
C TRP A 679 12.54 -42.73 42.71
N LEU A 680 12.16 -43.77 41.95
CA LEU A 680 11.17 -44.77 42.37
C LEU A 680 11.65 -45.54 43.61
N GLY A 681 12.92 -45.93 43.67
CA GLY A 681 13.51 -46.63 44.82
C GLY A 681 13.51 -45.81 46.12
N GLY A 682 13.48 -44.48 46.04
CA GLY A 682 13.33 -43.60 47.22
C GLY A 682 11.89 -43.44 47.71
N LYS A 683 10.89 -43.85 46.91
CA LYS A 683 9.45 -43.68 47.19
C LYS A 683 8.76 -45.00 47.55
N LEU A 684 9.25 -46.13 47.05
CA LEU A 684 8.70 -47.49 47.22
C LEU A 684 9.25 -48.17 48.47
#